data_AF-A0AA40CIP0-F1
#
_entry.id   AF-A0AA40CIP0-F1
#
_cell.length_a   1.000
_cell.length_b   1.000
_cell.length_c   1.000
_cell.angle_alpha   90.00
_cell.angle_beta   90.00
_cell.angle_gamma   90.00
#
_symmetry.space_group_name_H-M   'P 1'
#
loop_
_entity.id
_entity.type
_entity.pdbx_description
1 polymer ?
#
loop_
_entity_poly.entity_id
_entity_poly.type
_entity_poly.pdbx_seq_one_letter_code
_entity_poly.pdbx_strand_id
1 'polypeptide(L)'
;MPTYKNITVSLRSSAQETAPLLEFPPPPHLPGVRIEDAQSSTATVYVLASPGLTFWIAYHVKPPALIMDRDQPVDVKYFLFKLYMEGRHVVTWAVGEEDEWKGKTMFGLFENQAWRGGVEKRAFTFATGKEGGMGDVDVDVEKDHEERFMEIKVFRASARKRVQRKTPELMETEVGKEGAGGINLVNAGCLKKENPKRYYEFALLDSLKEPFAKFRYYYRSVDQLETLGVIIRAPHSETSDEAITDSGNGFQDLDLSFLSRNGTDTPPTVTDQPTTPVSHGSPDTIVPEKPSAAVSSSDTELDRPSSGGEVADLLSHVGFSTEAEPPRSPDPSTAVLPKYGLSSPWSPPKSSRIAMRNSGVVPMTMPDSPTKGSVADVALVGALTGQDWLKHTPSPDRNLYREFDSPAPAAYAAAAALLTGLVAASSLTPPVLPLTVRTPYMSTWLNDAREEPWSRWPMFWTGDEIGFSLLAAVPETHTVYPLLGRPQDSLAPSGRGEGYNVSRAIYKGAKYDASTTNLTYAIPAPNHEDEPVELVLSFLSPITPTSTLRQSIPASYISVHVSGTFDIDVYIDVNGQWVSGHREARIVWDFEHNALDDKHRLKTFKVTREEELLFTENRGGGNAQAEWGSLYFTAPSDVRHECGTSAILRQRFSATGTLENEVDSAFRSIMDEEPVFAFAKSFKLSGNSSKSSSDSVLFTLAHIQDPVVQFASARGLTYMRPLWKSWFADVEELLTYHYLDFHNAKTLASDYSEQLAVDAWQSGSDNYVDIVALSARQVMGATSFSGTAEEPLIFLKEISSNGNSQTVDVIFPAWPFFLYTNPRWGAWLLEPLIEHMNSGQYPNTYSMHDLGAHFPNLTGHADGNDEYMPVEECGDMLIMGLSLVNSLTYGAGEKSQSLWSTMGSPHYDEDAENPFALLTSEFEGIDNIDHTWGGMTKGAKQAQKWLSKSYKLWRQWSGYLVEFSLEPHNQLSTDDFAGWLALHSNLALKGIVGIKAMSELAATMGYDDDVKYYQNVSDVYIEKWQEYAISRDGTHAKLAYDWYGSWTTIYSLYADSLLCFHPTITNTSSEAVEDEDTVVSHHNQKGGSQAPLQPDVRHPLPGTRKPITKDFIPHSVYVIQSKWYAAVMQKYGLPLDSRHLYTKSDWEFEAAAVTSEKVRADILDRVATWINETVTDRAFTDLYNTEGDGGFPNPFFFARPVVGGHFAFLALERACGGTAMKPFLAWAE
;
A
#
# COMPACT_ATOMS: atom_id res chain seq x y z
N MET A 1 -9.44 -27.51 11.50
CA MET A 1 -8.35 -28.06 12.33
C MET A 1 -8.89 -29.15 13.24
N PRO A 2 -8.60 -30.45 13.00
CA PRO A 2 -9.05 -31.50 13.88
C PRO A 2 -8.40 -31.34 15.26
N THR A 3 -9.24 -31.21 16.28
CA THR A 3 -8.85 -31.14 17.68
C THR A 3 -9.48 -32.31 18.41
N TYR A 4 -8.66 -33.20 18.97
CA TYR A 4 -9.14 -34.39 19.67
C TYR A 4 -8.31 -34.67 20.92
N LYS A 5 -8.98 -34.96 22.04
CA LYS A 5 -8.34 -35.10 23.37
C LYS A 5 -7.36 -33.96 23.70
N ASN A 6 -7.74 -32.71 23.38
CA ASN A 6 -6.95 -31.50 23.57
C ASN A 6 -5.62 -31.44 22.79
N ILE A 7 -5.50 -32.22 21.72
CA ILE A 7 -4.42 -32.16 20.76
C ILE A 7 -5.02 -31.63 19.46
N THR A 8 -4.47 -30.53 18.94
CA THR A 8 -4.81 -29.98 17.64
C THR A 8 -3.67 -30.30 16.68
N VAL A 9 -4.00 -30.88 15.53
CA VAL A 9 -3.03 -31.16 14.47
C VAL A 9 -3.58 -30.58 13.18
N SER A 10 -2.77 -29.82 12.44
CA SER A 10 -3.17 -29.18 11.19
C SER A 10 -2.11 -29.35 10.12
N LEU A 11 -2.54 -29.57 8.88
CA LEU A 11 -1.64 -29.55 7.72
C LEU A 11 -1.56 -28.12 7.18
N ARG A 12 -0.37 -27.64 6.81
CA ARG A 12 -0.13 -26.29 6.25
C ARG A 12 0.75 -26.40 5.02
N SER A 13 0.69 -25.45 4.10
CA SER A 13 1.46 -25.51 2.84
C SER A 13 2.23 -24.22 2.56
N SER A 14 3.21 -24.30 1.66
CA SER A 14 4.02 -23.15 1.26
C SER A 14 3.25 -22.09 0.46
N ALA A 15 2.07 -22.43 -0.07
CA ALA A 15 1.20 -21.49 -0.78
C ALA A 15 0.32 -20.66 0.18
N GLN A 16 0.12 -21.13 1.42
CA GLN A 16 -0.71 -20.52 2.45
C GLN A 16 -0.03 -20.73 3.81
N GLU A 17 1.00 -19.95 4.12
CA GLU A 17 1.81 -20.18 5.33
C GLU A 17 1.04 -19.98 6.65
N THR A 18 0.07 -19.07 6.63
CA THR A 18 -0.72 -18.65 7.81
C THR A 18 -1.96 -19.53 8.05
N ALA A 19 -2.52 -20.15 7.00
CA ALA A 19 -3.75 -20.95 7.06
C ALA A 19 -3.48 -22.47 6.99
N PRO A 20 -4.31 -23.31 7.65
CA PRO A 20 -4.29 -24.75 7.41
C PRO A 20 -4.82 -25.06 6.00
N LEU A 21 -4.42 -26.20 5.45
CA LEU A 21 -5.09 -26.78 4.28
C LEU A 21 -6.59 -26.94 4.57
N LEU A 22 -7.40 -26.79 3.53
CA LEU A 22 -8.85 -27.02 3.61
C LEU A 22 -9.12 -28.46 4.06
N GLU A 23 -9.76 -28.56 5.22
CA GLU A 23 -10.11 -29.80 5.91
C GLU A 23 -11.65 -29.91 5.96
N PHE A 24 -12.18 -31.01 5.46
CA PHE A 24 -13.61 -31.29 5.38
C PHE A 24 -13.96 -32.47 6.31
N PRO A 25 -15.09 -32.43 7.03
CA PRO A 25 -15.54 -33.57 7.81
C PRO A 25 -15.99 -34.73 6.90
N PRO A 26 -15.80 -36.00 7.27
CA PRO A 26 -16.43 -37.13 6.58
C PRO A 26 -17.97 -36.97 6.54
N PRO A 27 -18.60 -37.07 5.36
CA PRO A 27 -20.05 -37.01 5.22
C PRO A 27 -20.79 -38.11 6.00
N PRO A 28 -22.00 -37.85 6.53
CA PRO A 28 -22.77 -38.83 7.29
C PRO A 28 -23.14 -40.10 6.53
N HIS A 29 -23.18 -40.05 5.20
CA HIS A 29 -23.53 -41.18 4.33
C HIS A 29 -22.37 -42.15 4.05
N LEU A 30 -21.12 -41.75 4.33
CA LEU A 30 -19.98 -42.65 4.13
C LEU A 30 -19.95 -43.72 5.24
N PRO A 31 -20.02 -45.02 4.91
CA PRO A 31 -20.02 -46.08 5.90
C PRO A 31 -18.65 -46.16 6.61
N GLY A 32 -18.65 -46.32 7.93
CA GLY A 32 -17.42 -46.63 8.70
C GLY A 32 -16.55 -45.44 9.10
N VAL A 33 -16.70 -44.26 8.49
CA VAL A 33 -15.85 -43.09 8.76
C VAL A 33 -16.58 -42.07 9.63
N ARG A 34 -16.12 -41.87 10.86
CA ARG A 34 -16.66 -40.85 11.81
C ARG A 34 -15.65 -39.73 12.02
N ILE A 35 -16.15 -38.50 12.20
CA ILE A 35 -15.33 -37.33 12.58
C ILE A 35 -14.54 -37.64 13.86
N GLU A 36 -15.20 -38.25 14.85
CA GLU A 36 -14.57 -38.79 16.04
C GLU A 36 -15.08 -40.22 16.29
N ASP A 37 -14.16 -41.16 16.42
CA ASP A 37 -14.44 -42.52 16.87
C ASP A 37 -13.77 -42.76 18.23
N ALA A 38 -14.57 -42.69 19.29
CA ALA A 38 -14.14 -42.91 20.66
C ALA A 38 -13.62 -44.34 20.90
N GLN A 39 -14.13 -45.35 20.18
CA GLN A 39 -13.68 -46.74 20.35
C GLN A 39 -12.26 -46.92 19.83
N SER A 40 -11.94 -46.30 18.69
CA SER A 40 -10.60 -46.37 18.12
C SER A 40 -9.69 -45.20 18.51
N SER A 41 -10.19 -44.21 19.26
CA SER A 41 -9.52 -42.95 19.59
C SER A 41 -9.01 -42.19 18.36
N THR A 42 -9.82 -42.15 17.30
CA THR A 42 -9.46 -41.54 16.00
C THR A 42 -10.29 -40.31 15.72
N ALA A 43 -9.65 -39.22 15.30
CA ALA A 43 -10.27 -38.08 14.65
C ALA A 43 -9.95 -38.09 13.16
N THR A 44 -10.96 -37.88 12.32
CA THR A 44 -10.86 -38.06 10.87
C THR A 44 -11.33 -36.83 10.11
N VAL A 45 -10.54 -36.43 9.11
CA VAL A 45 -10.91 -35.37 8.15
C VAL A 45 -10.50 -35.79 6.73
N TYR A 46 -11.19 -35.25 5.74
CA TYR A 46 -10.74 -35.21 4.36
C TYR A 46 -9.96 -33.92 4.12
N VAL A 47 -8.92 -33.96 3.30
CA VAL A 47 -8.16 -32.77 2.91
C VAL A 47 -8.04 -32.71 1.40
N LEU A 48 -8.13 -31.51 0.87
CA LEU A 48 -7.81 -31.32 -0.54
C LEU A 48 -6.30 -31.46 -0.71
N ALA A 49 -5.91 -32.41 -1.56
CA ALA A 49 -4.54 -32.50 -2.03
C ALA A 49 -4.45 -31.83 -3.40
N SER A 50 -3.47 -30.95 -3.55
CA SER A 50 -3.12 -30.35 -4.84
C SER A 50 -1.84 -31.01 -5.34
N PRO A 51 -1.81 -31.58 -6.56
CA PRO A 51 -0.61 -32.22 -7.10
C PRO A 51 0.63 -31.33 -6.98
N GLY A 52 1.73 -31.87 -6.47
CA GLY A 52 3.00 -31.13 -6.31
C GLY A 52 3.04 -30.14 -5.13
N LEU A 53 1.94 -29.95 -4.40
CA LEU A 53 1.92 -29.06 -3.23
C LEU A 53 2.72 -29.68 -2.08
N THR A 54 3.68 -28.92 -1.56
CA THR A 54 4.49 -29.30 -0.40
C THR A 54 3.84 -28.80 0.88
N PHE A 55 3.77 -29.66 1.89
CA PHE A 55 3.08 -29.37 3.16
C PHE A 55 3.90 -29.77 4.39
N TRP A 56 3.53 -29.21 5.54
CA TRP A 56 4.05 -29.58 6.86
C TRP A 56 2.94 -29.72 7.89
N ILE A 57 3.27 -30.37 9.00
CA ILE A 57 2.35 -30.63 10.11
C ILE A 57 2.65 -29.63 11.21
N ALA A 58 1.67 -28.81 11.59
CA ALA A 58 1.70 -27.99 12.80
C ALA A 58 0.83 -28.66 13.87
N TYR A 59 1.27 -28.61 15.13
CA TYR A 59 0.56 -29.24 16.24
C TYR A 59 0.64 -28.41 17.52
N HIS A 60 -0.41 -28.50 18.31
CA HIS A 60 -0.53 -27.87 19.63
C HIS A 60 -1.23 -28.83 20.58
N VAL A 61 -0.69 -28.99 21.80
CA VAL A 61 -1.24 -29.86 22.83
C VAL A 61 -1.52 -28.99 24.06
N LYS A 62 -2.70 -29.11 24.68
CA LYS A 62 -2.90 -28.43 25.97
C LYS A 62 -2.02 -29.07 27.05
N PRO A 63 -1.44 -28.30 27.99
CA PRO A 63 -0.62 -28.84 29.06
C PRO A 63 -1.30 -29.97 29.86
N PRO A 64 -0.61 -31.07 30.20
CA PRO A 64 -1.19 -32.24 30.88
C PRO A 64 -1.93 -31.96 32.19
N ALA A 65 -1.54 -30.92 32.93
CA ALA A 65 -2.24 -30.52 34.16
C ALA A 65 -3.73 -30.18 33.94
N LEU A 66 -4.11 -29.89 32.69
CA LEU A 66 -5.49 -29.60 32.27
C LEU A 66 -6.19 -30.81 31.62
N ILE A 67 -5.50 -31.95 31.47
CA ILE A 67 -6.04 -33.20 30.91
C ILE A 67 -6.36 -34.13 32.09
N MET A 68 -7.43 -33.83 32.83
CA MET A 68 -7.89 -34.69 33.93
C MET A 68 -8.66 -35.89 33.41
N ASP A 69 -8.01 -37.06 33.36
CA ASP A 69 -8.68 -38.35 33.26
C ASP A 69 -9.03 -38.82 34.68
N ARG A 70 -10.31 -39.08 34.97
CA ARG A 70 -10.87 -39.09 36.33
C ARG A 70 -10.40 -40.23 37.26
N ASP A 71 -9.60 -41.19 36.79
CA ASP A 71 -9.35 -42.42 37.56
C ASP A 71 -7.88 -42.81 37.80
N GLN A 72 -6.87 -42.02 37.39
CA GLN A 72 -5.46 -42.24 37.80
C GLN A 72 -4.57 -41.02 37.51
N PRO A 73 -3.76 -40.50 38.47
CA PRO A 73 -2.79 -39.44 38.18
C PRO A 73 -1.61 -40.03 37.41
N VAL A 74 -1.64 -39.88 36.08
CA VAL A 74 -0.52 -40.28 35.22
C VAL A 74 0.35 -39.05 34.95
N ASP A 75 1.61 -39.07 35.41
CA ASP A 75 2.57 -37.97 35.18
C ASP A 75 3.07 -38.00 33.73
N VAL A 76 2.35 -37.29 32.85
CA VAL A 76 2.71 -37.13 31.44
C VAL A 76 3.70 -35.97 31.32
N LYS A 77 4.91 -36.27 30.83
CA LYS A 77 5.96 -35.27 30.57
C LYS A 77 6.12 -34.93 29.10
N TYR A 78 5.74 -35.84 28.20
CA TYR A 78 5.89 -35.67 26.75
C TYR A 78 4.73 -36.31 25.99
N PHE A 79 4.40 -35.75 24.83
CA PHE A 79 3.60 -36.41 23.80
C PHE A 79 4.51 -36.78 22.63
N LEU A 80 4.52 -38.07 22.27
CA LEU A 80 5.25 -38.63 21.14
C LEU A 80 4.30 -38.79 19.95
N PHE A 81 4.64 -38.19 18.83
CA PHE A 81 3.92 -38.29 17.57
C PHE A 81 4.65 -39.22 16.61
N LYS A 82 3.91 -40.05 15.90
CA LYS A 82 4.41 -40.90 14.81
C LYS A 82 3.54 -40.71 13.57
N LEU A 83 4.14 -40.26 12.48
CA LEU A 83 3.49 -40.15 11.18
C LEU A 83 3.62 -41.47 10.41
N TYR A 84 2.48 -41.94 9.91
CA TYR A 84 2.36 -43.07 9.03
C TYR A 84 1.69 -42.63 7.71
N MET A 85 2.18 -43.14 6.58
CA MET A 85 1.57 -42.94 5.26
C MET A 85 1.29 -44.33 4.68
N GLU A 86 0.01 -44.64 4.39
CA GLU A 86 -0.43 -46.00 4.05
C GLU A 86 0.06 -47.07 5.04
N GLY A 87 -0.03 -46.78 6.34
CA GLY A 87 0.41 -47.68 7.40
C GLY A 87 1.93 -47.82 7.58
N ARG A 88 2.75 -47.18 6.74
CA ARG A 88 4.22 -47.22 6.81
C ARG A 88 4.77 -46.04 7.57
N HIS A 89 5.69 -46.27 8.50
CA HIS A 89 6.24 -45.24 9.38
C HIS A 89 7.21 -44.31 8.63
N VAL A 90 7.04 -42.99 8.78
CA VAL A 90 7.86 -41.97 8.10
C VAL A 90 8.75 -41.22 9.08
N VAL A 91 8.17 -40.60 10.11
CA VAL A 91 8.90 -39.77 11.07
C VAL A 91 8.29 -39.85 12.46
N THR A 92 9.14 -39.69 13.48
CA THR A 92 8.74 -39.59 14.89
C THR A 92 9.28 -38.29 15.46
N TRP A 93 8.43 -37.55 16.18
CA TRP A 93 8.83 -36.37 16.95
C TRP A 93 8.10 -36.35 18.28
N ALA A 94 8.55 -35.52 19.23
CA ALA A 94 7.88 -35.37 20.51
C ALA A 94 7.84 -33.91 20.93
N VAL A 95 6.90 -33.59 21.80
CA VAL A 95 6.74 -32.27 22.40
C VAL A 95 6.63 -32.42 23.91
N GLY A 96 7.23 -31.50 24.66
CA GLY A 96 7.06 -31.40 26.11
C GLY A 96 6.95 -29.95 26.56
N GLU A 97 7.12 -29.74 27.86
CA GLU A 97 7.07 -28.42 28.50
C GLU A 97 8.12 -27.46 27.93
N GLU A 98 9.33 -27.95 27.64
CA GLU A 98 10.42 -27.16 27.03
C GLU A 98 10.06 -26.60 25.65
N ASP A 99 9.10 -27.23 24.95
CA ASP A 99 8.65 -26.84 23.61
C ASP A 99 7.31 -26.07 23.68
N GLU A 100 6.89 -25.63 24.86
CA GLU A 100 5.59 -24.97 25.11
C GLU A 100 4.39 -25.78 24.61
N TRP A 101 4.51 -27.12 24.58
CA TRP A 101 3.47 -28.04 24.09
C TRP A 101 3.01 -27.81 22.64
N LYS A 102 3.79 -27.10 21.81
CA LYS A 102 3.48 -26.81 20.40
C LYS A 102 4.69 -27.00 19.50
N GLY A 103 4.46 -27.11 18.20
CA GLY A 103 5.57 -27.19 17.25
C GLY A 103 5.14 -27.50 15.82
N LYS A 104 6.12 -27.72 14.95
CA LYS A 104 5.90 -28.15 13.57
C LYS A 104 6.88 -29.25 13.15
N THR A 105 6.45 -30.11 12.23
CA THR A 105 7.27 -31.15 11.59
C THR A 105 7.10 -31.04 10.08
N MET A 106 8.21 -30.74 9.39
CA MET A 106 8.22 -30.45 7.95
C MET A 106 8.94 -31.52 7.12
N PHE A 107 9.73 -32.40 7.76
CA PHE A 107 10.62 -33.31 7.06
C PHE A 107 10.66 -34.70 7.70
N GLY A 108 10.74 -35.74 6.88
CA GLY A 108 11.34 -37.01 7.26
C GLY A 108 12.87 -36.89 7.28
N LEU A 109 13.52 -37.54 8.24
CA LEU A 109 14.98 -37.50 8.40
C LEU A 109 15.56 -38.89 8.11
N PHE A 110 16.51 -38.96 7.19
CA PHE A 110 17.11 -40.22 6.73
C PHE A 110 18.64 -40.14 6.71
N GLU A 111 19.31 -41.28 6.85
CA GLU A 111 20.75 -41.37 6.63
C GLU A 111 21.08 -41.37 5.13
N ASN A 112 22.20 -40.75 4.76
CA ASN A 112 22.66 -40.67 3.38
C ASN A 112 24.12 -41.12 3.28
N GLN A 113 24.38 -42.26 2.61
CA GLN A 113 25.72 -42.84 2.48
C GLN A 113 26.67 -42.02 1.61
N ALA A 114 26.16 -41.25 0.64
CA ALA A 114 27.00 -40.42 -0.23
C ALA A 114 27.75 -39.34 0.57
N TRP A 115 27.23 -38.98 1.74
CA TRP A 115 27.78 -37.97 2.63
C TRP A 115 28.13 -38.62 3.97
N ARG A 116 29.36 -39.12 4.14
CA ARG A 116 29.90 -39.79 5.35
C ARG A 116 29.29 -39.28 6.70
N GLY A 117 28.14 -39.83 7.13
CA GLY A 117 27.44 -39.49 8.38
C GLY A 117 26.43 -38.31 8.35
N GLY A 118 26.04 -37.82 7.17
CA GLY A 118 25.02 -36.78 6.97
C GLY A 118 23.60 -37.21 7.36
N VAL A 119 22.71 -36.23 7.62
CA VAL A 119 21.25 -36.46 7.73
C VAL A 119 20.61 -35.69 6.59
N GLU A 120 19.85 -36.37 5.74
CA GLU A 120 19.08 -35.75 4.67
C GLU A 120 17.66 -35.45 5.15
N LYS A 121 17.11 -34.31 4.74
CA LYS A 121 15.73 -33.90 4.98
C LYS A 121 14.89 -34.25 3.75
N ARG A 122 13.74 -34.87 3.96
CA ARG A 122 12.75 -35.15 2.92
C ARG A 122 11.43 -34.44 3.20
N ALA A 123 11.06 -33.48 2.37
CA ALA A 123 9.78 -32.76 2.48
C ALA A 123 8.62 -33.64 2.01
N PHE A 124 7.41 -33.37 2.53
CA PHE A 124 6.18 -34.06 2.17
C PHE A 124 5.50 -33.31 1.04
N THR A 125 5.28 -33.96 -0.10
CA THR A 125 4.69 -33.34 -1.29
C THR A 125 3.62 -34.26 -1.87
N PHE A 126 2.43 -33.77 -2.19
CA PHE A 126 1.43 -34.60 -2.87
C PHE A 126 1.92 -35.01 -4.27
N ALA A 127 1.68 -36.26 -4.67
CA ALA A 127 2.18 -36.80 -5.93
C ALA A 127 1.59 -36.08 -7.16
N THR A 128 2.39 -35.96 -8.22
CA THR A 128 1.97 -35.39 -9.51
C THR A 128 1.56 -36.51 -10.49
N GLY A 129 0.42 -36.33 -11.18
CA GLY A 129 -0.03 -37.21 -12.28
C GLY A 129 -0.87 -38.44 -11.91
N LYS A 130 -1.32 -39.19 -12.93
CA LYS A 130 -2.21 -40.36 -12.81
C LYS A 130 -1.56 -41.55 -12.08
N GLU A 131 -0.23 -41.71 -12.14
CA GLU A 131 0.50 -42.78 -11.45
C GLU A 131 0.49 -42.63 -9.92
N GLY A 132 0.31 -41.39 -9.41
CA GLY A 132 0.08 -41.12 -7.98
C GLY A 132 -1.39 -41.20 -7.56
N GLY A 133 -2.29 -41.52 -8.49
CA GLY A 133 -3.73 -41.61 -8.26
C GLY A 133 -4.47 -40.27 -8.12
N MET A 134 -3.81 -39.16 -8.46
CA MET A 134 -4.29 -37.80 -8.22
C MET A 134 -4.97 -37.14 -9.44
N GLY A 135 -5.27 -37.91 -10.49
CA GLY A 135 -6.06 -37.45 -11.66
C GLY A 135 -7.42 -38.13 -11.73
N ASP A 136 -8.18 -37.92 -12.81
CA ASP A 136 -9.46 -38.59 -13.10
C ASP A 136 -9.33 -40.11 -13.00
N VAL A 137 -9.73 -40.65 -11.85
CA VAL A 137 -9.88 -42.09 -11.58
C VAL A 137 -11.30 -42.24 -11.06
N ASP A 138 -12.08 -43.14 -11.67
CA ASP A 138 -13.43 -43.48 -11.21
C ASP A 138 -13.36 -43.91 -9.73
N VAL A 139 -13.96 -43.11 -8.83
CA VAL A 139 -14.00 -43.41 -7.40
C VAL A 139 -15.21 -44.31 -7.11
N ASP A 140 -14.97 -45.55 -6.69
CA ASP A 140 -16.00 -46.42 -6.14
C ASP A 140 -16.26 -46.01 -4.68
N VAL A 141 -17.35 -45.28 -4.44
CA VAL A 141 -17.70 -44.73 -3.10
C VAL A 141 -17.80 -45.83 -2.01
N GLU A 142 -18.09 -47.08 -2.36
CA GLU A 142 -18.15 -48.18 -1.38
C GLU A 142 -16.78 -48.80 -1.06
N LYS A 143 -15.78 -48.64 -1.95
CA LYS A 143 -14.46 -49.27 -1.81
C LYS A 143 -13.32 -48.29 -1.56
N ASP A 144 -13.39 -47.08 -2.11
CA ASP A 144 -12.25 -46.18 -2.25
C ASP A 144 -12.28 -45.02 -1.24
N HIS A 145 -13.35 -44.87 -0.45
CA HIS A 145 -13.50 -43.78 0.52
C HIS A 145 -12.54 -43.89 1.71
N GLU A 146 -12.06 -45.11 2.02
CA GLU A 146 -11.12 -45.41 3.11
C GLU A 146 -9.66 -45.65 2.66
N GLU A 147 -9.36 -45.53 1.36
CA GLU A 147 -8.00 -45.66 0.85
C GLU A 147 -7.22 -44.33 0.97
N ARG A 148 -5.90 -44.34 0.80
CA ARG A 148 -5.07 -43.11 0.68
C ARG A 148 -5.23 -42.13 1.83
N PHE A 149 -4.55 -42.42 2.93
CA PHE A 149 -4.56 -41.58 4.12
C PHE A 149 -3.19 -41.49 4.77
N MET A 150 -2.97 -40.36 5.44
CA MET A 150 -1.91 -40.25 6.43
C MET A 150 -2.51 -40.34 7.82
N GLU A 151 -1.79 -41.00 8.72
CA GLU A 151 -2.22 -41.19 10.11
C GLU A 151 -1.11 -40.74 11.06
N ILE A 152 -1.47 -39.85 11.99
CA ILE A 152 -0.59 -39.38 13.04
C ILE A 152 -1.05 -40.02 14.34
N LYS A 153 -0.22 -40.91 14.91
CA LYS A 153 -0.47 -41.56 16.20
C LYS A 153 0.24 -40.79 17.31
N VAL A 154 -0.49 -40.48 18.37
CA VAL A 154 0.01 -39.74 19.53
C VAL A 154 0.03 -40.64 20.76
N PHE A 155 1.15 -40.66 21.48
CA PHE A 155 1.36 -41.43 22.70
C PHE A 155 1.83 -40.50 23.83
N ARG A 156 1.33 -40.71 25.04
CA ARG A 156 1.80 -40.07 26.27
C ARG A 156 3.04 -40.79 26.77
N ALA A 157 3.99 -40.04 27.31
CA ALA A 157 5.20 -40.58 27.91
C ALA A 157 5.55 -39.88 29.23
N SER A 158 6.01 -40.63 30.21
CA SER A 158 6.42 -40.11 31.53
C SER A 158 7.89 -39.71 31.60
N ALA A 159 8.72 -40.22 30.69
CA ALA A 159 10.13 -39.90 30.62
C ALA A 159 10.69 -40.13 29.21
N ARG A 160 11.83 -39.51 28.93
CA ARG A 160 12.65 -39.78 27.74
C ARG A 160 14.11 -39.98 28.13
N LYS A 161 14.81 -40.90 27.48
CA LYS A 161 16.24 -41.17 27.68
C LYS A 161 16.99 -40.92 26.38
N ARG A 162 18.04 -40.10 26.42
CA ARG A 162 18.89 -39.84 25.24
C ARG A 162 19.61 -41.11 24.80
N VAL A 163 19.59 -41.40 23.51
CA VAL A 163 20.25 -42.57 22.90
C VAL A 163 21.13 -42.18 21.71
N GLN A 164 21.98 -43.12 21.29
CA GLN A 164 22.80 -42.96 20.08
C GLN A 164 21.90 -43.00 18.83
N ARG A 165 22.26 -42.19 17.84
CA ARG A 165 21.53 -42.06 16.57
C ARG A 165 21.35 -43.43 15.90
N LYS A 166 20.11 -43.72 15.53
CA LYS A 166 19.69 -44.86 14.70
C LYS A 166 18.66 -44.37 13.68
N THR A 167 19.13 -43.68 12.64
CA THR A 167 18.27 -43.25 11.52
C THR A 167 18.50 -44.22 10.37
N PRO A 168 17.48 -44.88 9.83
CA PRO A 168 17.66 -45.73 8.66
C PRO A 168 17.96 -44.88 7.41
N GLU A 169 18.54 -45.50 6.40
CA GLU A 169 18.55 -44.94 5.05
C GLU A 169 17.15 -45.00 4.46
N LEU A 170 16.77 -44.00 3.65
CA LEU A 170 15.44 -43.97 3.05
C LEU A 170 15.13 -45.29 2.32
N MET A 171 16.07 -45.78 1.50
CA MET A 171 15.95 -47.01 0.72
C MET A 171 15.86 -48.29 1.59
N GLU A 172 16.21 -48.23 2.86
CA GLU A 172 16.07 -49.37 3.79
C GLU A 172 14.70 -49.42 4.45
N THR A 173 13.99 -48.28 4.51
CA THR A 173 12.63 -48.17 5.04
C THR A 173 11.58 -48.71 4.06
N GLU A 174 10.43 -49.14 4.58
CA GLU A 174 9.28 -49.57 3.78
C GLU A 174 8.81 -48.46 2.83
N VAL A 175 8.84 -47.20 3.29
CA VAL A 175 8.45 -46.03 2.48
C VAL A 175 9.41 -45.77 1.31
N GLY A 176 10.71 -46.00 1.49
CA GLY A 176 11.67 -45.86 0.39
C GLY A 176 11.64 -47.03 -0.60
N LYS A 177 11.24 -48.23 -0.16
CA LYS A 177 11.14 -49.42 -1.02
C LYS A 177 9.85 -49.46 -1.83
N GLU A 178 8.74 -49.05 -1.23
CA GLU A 178 7.39 -49.25 -1.76
C GLU A 178 6.62 -47.92 -1.98
N GLY A 179 7.27 -46.77 -1.77
CA GLY A 179 6.68 -45.43 -1.89
C GLY A 179 5.86 -45.01 -0.66
N ALA A 180 5.32 -43.78 -0.67
CA ALA A 180 4.43 -43.26 0.38
C ALA A 180 2.97 -43.05 -0.10
N GLY A 181 2.57 -43.80 -1.13
CA GLY A 181 1.15 -44.01 -1.49
C GLY A 181 0.36 -42.76 -1.88
N GLY A 182 0.92 -41.87 -2.70
CA GLY A 182 0.28 -40.60 -3.08
C GLY A 182 0.94 -39.37 -2.46
N ILE A 183 1.88 -39.58 -1.52
CA ILE A 183 2.80 -38.56 -1.01
C ILE A 183 4.23 -38.91 -1.43
N ASN A 184 4.92 -37.95 -2.00
CA ASN A 184 6.33 -38.00 -2.36
C ASN A 184 7.20 -37.45 -1.23
N LEU A 185 8.33 -38.14 -0.97
CA LEU A 185 9.38 -37.70 -0.06
C LEU A 185 10.50 -37.02 -0.86
N VAL A 186 10.37 -35.71 -1.07
CA VAL A 186 11.25 -34.91 -1.95
C VAL A 186 12.49 -34.43 -1.21
N ASN A 187 13.66 -34.48 -1.84
CA ASN A 187 14.91 -34.02 -1.21
C ASN A 187 14.86 -32.52 -0.90
N ALA A 188 15.01 -32.16 0.38
CA ALA A 188 14.98 -30.80 0.91
C ALA A 188 16.34 -30.37 1.52
N GLY A 189 17.42 -31.02 1.06
CA GLY A 189 18.80 -30.76 1.48
C GLY A 189 19.19 -31.43 2.80
N CYS A 190 20.39 -31.12 3.29
CA CYS A 190 20.97 -31.75 4.48
C CYS A 190 20.69 -30.94 5.75
N LEU A 191 20.67 -31.63 6.89
CA LEU A 191 20.64 -30.99 8.20
C LEU A 191 22.01 -30.33 8.48
N LYS A 192 22.00 -29.01 8.80
CA LYS A 192 23.21 -28.23 9.13
C LYS A 192 23.94 -28.78 10.37
N LYS A 193 25.24 -28.49 10.49
CA LYS A 193 26.12 -29.04 11.55
C LYS A 193 25.74 -28.54 12.94
N GLU A 194 25.21 -27.33 13.04
CA GLU A 194 24.73 -26.70 14.27
C GLU A 194 23.39 -27.27 14.79
N ASN A 195 22.64 -28.01 13.98
CA ASN A 195 21.35 -28.57 14.42
C ASN A 195 21.55 -29.78 15.33
N PRO A 196 20.99 -29.78 16.56
CA PRO A 196 21.24 -30.82 17.55
C PRO A 196 20.63 -32.16 17.11
N LYS A 197 21.49 -33.14 16.77
CA LYS A 197 21.10 -34.53 16.43
C LYS A 197 20.77 -35.34 17.70
N ARG A 198 19.71 -34.98 18.42
CA ARG A 198 19.30 -35.65 19.67
C ARG A 198 18.24 -36.73 19.37
N TYR A 199 18.51 -37.96 19.80
CA TYR A 199 17.58 -39.10 19.70
C TYR A 199 17.20 -39.55 21.11
N TYR A 200 15.96 -39.98 21.28
CA TYR A 200 15.42 -40.37 22.57
C TYR A 200 14.62 -41.67 22.47
N GLU A 201 14.75 -42.51 23.49
CA GLU A 201 13.80 -43.57 23.81
C GLU A 201 12.78 -43.00 24.81
N PHE A 202 11.50 -43.31 24.64
CA PHE A 202 10.42 -42.79 25.48
C PHE A 202 9.83 -43.90 26.35
N ALA A 203 9.59 -43.60 27.62
CA ALA A 203 8.82 -44.44 28.52
C ALA A 203 7.32 -44.17 28.25
N LEU A 204 6.75 -44.90 27.29
CA LEU A 204 5.36 -44.74 26.88
C LEU A 204 4.40 -45.21 27.97
N LEU A 205 3.36 -44.42 28.18
CA LEU A 205 2.24 -44.73 29.07
C LEU A 205 1.13 -45.49 28.32
N ASP A 206 1.06 -45.31 27.01
CA ASP A 206 0.11 -45.99 26.14
C ASP A 206 0.79 -47.13 25.37
N SER A 207 0.04 -48.18 25.05
CA SER A 207 0.52 -49.30 24.23
C SER A 207 0.75 -48.85 22.79
N LEU A 208 1.79 -49.39 22.13
CA LEU A 208 2.03 -49.12 20.69
C LEU A 208 0.85 -49.53 19.79
N LYS A 209 0.00 -50.46 20.25
CA LYS A 209 -1.21 -50.89 19.52
C LYS A 209 -2.42 -50.00 19.77
N GLU A 210 -2.45 -49.31 20.91
CA GLU A 210 -3.58 -48.49 21.37
C GLU A 210 -3.05 -47.09 21.74
N PRO A 211 -2.79 -46.22 20.74
CA PRO A 211 -2.31 -44.87 20.98
C PRO A 211 -3.36 -44.03 21.73
N PHE A 212 -2.90 -42.99 22.43
CA PHE A 212 -3.78 -42.06 23.14
C PHE A 212 -4.74 -41.34 22.21
N ALA A 213 -4.25 -40.91 21.03
CA ALA A 213 -5.05 -40.30 19.97
C ALA A 213 -4.49 -40.67 18.59
N LYS A 214 -5.37 -40.72 17.59
CA LYS A 214 -5.02 -40.83 16.17
C LYS A 214 -5.69 -39.71 15.38
N PHE A 215 -4.95 -39.08 14.48
CA PHE A 215 -5.47 -38.12 13.52
C PHE A 215 -5.30 -38.70 12.13
N ARG A 216 -6.39 -38.90 11.41
CA ARG A 216 -6.40 -39.50 10.07
C ARG A 216 -6.85 -38.47 9.05
N TYR A 217 -6.03 -38.25 8.03
CA TYR A 217 -6.29 -37.31 6.94
C TYR A 217 -6.41 -38.09 5.64
N TYR A 218 -7.62 -38.16 5.10
CA TYR A 218 -7.90 -38.72 3.78
C TYR A 218 -7.67 -37.63 2.74
N TYR A 219 -6.62 -37.75 1.94
CA TYR A 219 -6.31 -36.75 0.93
C TYR A 219 -6.91 -37.14 -0.43
N ARG A 220 -7.54 -36.19 -1.10
CA ARG A 220 -8.30 -36.38 -2.35
C ARG A 220 -8.18 -35.18 -3.26
N SER A 221 -8.32 -35.37 -4.58
CA SER A 221 -8.48 -34.26 -5.53
C SER A 221 -9.87 -33.62 -5.38
N VAL A 222 -10.07 -32.45 -6.01
CA VAL A 222 -11.36 -31.76 -6.02
C VAL A 222 -12.46 -32.69 -6.54
N ASP A 223 -12.26 -33.32 -7.70
CA ASP A 223 -13.26 -34.22 -8.32
C ASP A 223 -13.57 -35.45 -7.46
N GLN A 224 -12.57 -35.97 -6.74
CA GLN A 224 -12.75 -37.11 -5.84
C GLN A 224 -13.55 -36.72 -4.59
N LEU A 225 -13.31 -35.52 -4.03
CA LEU A 225 -14.10 -35.00 -2.92
C LEU A 225 -15.56 -34.78 -3.32
N GLU A 226 -15.81 -34.32 -4.56
CA GLU A 226 -17.16 -34.19 -5.11
C GLU A 226 -17.84 -35.54 -5.29
N THR A 227 -17.13 -36.51 -5.87
CA THR A 227 -17.67 -37.86 -6.09
C THR A 227 -18.03 -38.55 -4.77
N LEU A 228 -17.25 -38.31 -3.71
CA LEU A 228 -17.53 -38.81 -2.35
C LEU A 228 -18.65 -38.03 -1.63
N GLY A 229 -19.11 -36.92 -2.20
CA GLY A 229 -20.09 -36.02 -1.57
C GLY A 229 -19.52 -35.27 -0.36
N VAL A 230 -18.20 -35.07 -0.32
CA VAL A 230 -17.51 -34.27 0.71
C VAL A 230 -17.66 -32.78 0.42
N ILE A 231 -17.66 -32.41 -0.86
CA ILE A 231 -17.93 -31.05 -1.36
C ILE A 231 -18.95 -31.11 -2.50
N ILE A 232 -19.59 -29.98 -2.81
CA ILE A 232 -20.60 -29.86 -3.87
C ILE A 232 -20.20 -28.67 -4.77
N ARG A 233 -20.10 -28.87 -6.09
CA ARG A 233 -19.97 -27.74 -7.05
C ARG A 233 -21.29 -27.03 -7.20
N ALA A 234 -21.25 -25.70 -7.28
CA ALA A 234 -22.42 -24.93 -7.67
C ALA A 234 -22.91 -25.41 -9.05
N PRO A 235 -24.22 -25.56 -9.29
CA PRO A 235 -24.74 -25.98 -10.59
C PRO A 235 -24.39 -24.95 -11.67
N HIS A 236 -23.53 -25.32 -12.61
CA HIS A 236 -23.28 -24.52 -13.82
C HIS A 236 -24.42 -24.66 -14.82
N SER A 237 -24.82 -23.54 -15.44
CA SER A 237 -25.66 -23.53 -16.63
C SER A 237 -24.90 -24.11 -17.82
N GLU A 238 -25.46 -25.15 -18.44
CA GLU A 238 -24.91 -25.81 -19.63
C GLU A 238 -24.73 -24.84 -20.80
N THR A 239 -23.49 -24.44 -21.13
CA THR A 239 -23.06 -24.25 -22.53
C THR A 239 -21.53 -24.20 -22.68
N SER A 240 -21.05 -25.02 -23.62
CA SER A 240 -19.76 -25.09 -24.34
C SER A 240 -18.51 -25.66 -23.65
N ASP A 241 -18.21 -26.90 -24.05
CA ASP A 241 -16.93 -27.60 -24.02
C ASP A 241 -15.84 -26.86 -24.83
N GLU A 242 -14.70 -26.51 -24.22
CA GLU A 242 -13.37 -26.59 -24.85
C GLU A 242 -12.21 -26.51 -23.81
N ALA A 243 -11.46 -27.62 -23.72
CA ALA A 243 -10.10 -27.85 -23.18
C ALA A 243 -9.58 -27.03 -21.98
N ILE A 244 -9.77 -27.58 -20.77
CA ILE A 244 -9.04 -27.21 -19.54
C ILE A 244 -7.58 -27.67 -19.66
N THR A 245 -6.65 -26.72 -19.80
CA THR A 245 -5.21 -26.95 -19.60
C THR A 245 -4.77 -26.45 -18.23
N ASP A 246 -4.54 -27.40 -17.32
CA ASP A 246 -3.56 -27.43 -16.22
C ASP A 246 -2.99 -26.08 -15.72
N SER A 247 -3.84 -25.23 -15.13
CA SER A 247 -3.44 -24.17 -14.20
C SER A 247 -4.02 -24.52 -12.83
N GLY A 248 -3.15 -24.93 -11.91
CA GLY A 248 -3.52 -25.50 -10.62
C GLY A 248 -4.14 -24.53 -9.62
N ASN A 249 -5.37 -24.07 -9.86
CA ASN A 249 -6.21 -23.36 -8.89
C ASN A 249 -7.72 -23.56 -9.17
N GLY A 250 -8.21 -24.80 -9.05
CA GLY A 250 -9.65 -25.12 -9.11
C GLY A 250 -10.41 -24.82 -7.82
N PHE A 251 -10.14 -23.67 -7.18
CA PHE A 251 -10.69 -23.32 -5.84
C PHE A 251 -11.90 -22.38 -5.86
N GLN A 252 -12.27 -21.84 -7.02
CA GLN A 252 -13.27 -20.75 -7.11
C GLN A 252 -14.73 -21.23 -7.31
N ASP A 253 -14.97 -22.52 -7.59
CA ASP A 253 -16.31 -23.04 -7.92
C ASP A 253 -17.00 -23.86 -6.79
N LEU A 254 -16.49 -23.81 -5.56
CA LEU A 254 -17.02 -24.62 -4.44
C LEU A 254 -18.03 -23.84 -3.58
N ASP A 255 -19.28 -24.31 -3.56
CA ASP A 255 -20.32 -23.80 -2.66
C ASP A 255 -20.18 -24.40 -1.25
N LEU A 256 -19.74 -23.59 -0.29
CA LEU A 256 -19.54 -23.97 1.11
C LEU A 256 -20.76 -23.65 2.01
N SER A 257 -21.88 -23.18 1.44
CA SER A 257 -23.05 -22.71 2.19
C SER A 257 -23.70 -23.79 3.07
N PHE A 258 -23.46 -25.08 2.80
CA PHE A 258 -24.02 -26.19 3.57
C PHE A 258 -23.37 -26.39 4.96
N LEU A 259 -22.16 -25.85 5.18
CA LEU A 259 -21.45 -25.93 6.48
C LEU A 259 -22.04 -24.98 7.55
N SER A 260 -22.97 -24.11 7.18
CA SER A 260 -23.64 -23.11 8.05
C SER A 260 -24.86 -23.66 8.81
N ARG A 261 -25.33 -24.89 8.53
CA ARG A 261 -26.53 -25.42 9.20
C ARG A 261 -26.21 -25.96 10.60
N ASN A 262 -26.40 -25.10 11.60
CA ASN A 262 -26.50 -25.48 13.00
C ASN A 262 -27.56 -26.57 13.19
N GLY A 263 -27.15 -27.66 13.85
CA GLY A 263 -28.00 -28.81 14.14
C GLY A 263 -29.11 -28.49 15.14
N THR A 264 -30.30 -28.21 14.62
CA THR A 264 -31.57 -28.39 15.33
C THR A 264 -32.64 -28.85 14.36
N ASP A 265 -32.48 -30.00 13.72
CA ASP A 265 -33.62 -30.68 13.10
C ASP A 265 -33.49 -32.20 13.26
N THR A 266 -34.49 -32.77 13.92
CA THR A 266 -34.64 -34.21 14.14
C THR A 266 -34.81 -34.97 12.82
N PRO A 267 -34.28 -36.21 12.68
CA PRO A 267 -34.31 -36.93 11.41
C PRO A 267 -35.68 -37.58 11.15
N PRO A 268 -36.15 -37.66 9.89
CA PRO A 268 -37.31 -38.46 9.54
C PRO A 268 -36.93 -39.95 9.59
N THR A 269 -37.79 -40.73 10.22
CA THR A 269 -37.64 -42.19 10.30
C THR A 269 -38.04 -42.82 8.96
N VAL A 270 -37.10 -43.56 8.37
CA VAL A 270 -37.33 -44.44 7.22
C VAL A 270 -38.20 -45.62 7.67
N THR A 271 -39.26 -45.92 6.92
CA THR A 271 -39.89 -47.25 6.94
C THR A 271 -39.92 -47.82 5.52
N ASP A 272 -39.52 -49.08 5.46
CA ASP A 272 -39.21 -49.91 4.30
C ASP A 272 -40.36 -50.13 3.29
N GLN A 273 -39.98 -50.05 2.00
CA GLN A 273 -40.24 -50.97 0.86
C GLN A 273 -41.67 -51.54 0.55
N PRO A 274 -41.87 -52.20 -0.61
CA PRO A 274 -41.73 -51.71 -1.99
C PRO A 274 -43.00 -52.04 -2.83
N THR A 275 -42.94 -51.73 -4.14
CA THR A 275 -43.74 -52.24 -5.29
C THR A 275 -44.59 -51.22 -6.06
N THR A 276 -44.40 -51.30 -7.37
CA THR A 276 -44.95 -50.55 -8.51
C THR A 276 -46.42 -50.91 -8.80
N PRO A 277 -47.06 -50.44 -9.91
CA PRO A 277 -47.26 -49.08 -10.42
C PRO A 277 -48.77 -48.78 -10.68
N VAL A 278 -49.09 -47.63 -11.30
CA VAL A 278 -50.25 -47.34 -12.21
C VAL A 278 -51.42 -46.44 -11.72
N SER A 279 -51.58 -45.35 -12.50
CA SER A 279 -52.78 -44.60 -12.95
C SER A 279 -53.65 -43.72 -12.03
N HIS A 280 -53.80 -42.47 -12.51
CA HIS A 280 -55.03 -41.67 -12.72
C HIS A 280 -56.12 -41.60 -11.64
N GLY A 281 -56.49 -40.37 -11.28
CA GLY A 281 -57.86 -40.04 -10.88
C GLY A 281 -57.99 -38.87 -9.91
N SER A 282 -58.13 -37.65 -10.45
CA SER A 282 -58.92 -36.56 -9.85
C SER A 282 -60.42 -36.98 -9.75
N PRO A 283 -61.35 -36.09 -9.37
CA PRO A 283 -61.45 -35.14 -8.24
C PRO A 283 -62.82 -35.33 -7.52
N ASP A 284 -63.17 -34.48 -6.54
CA ASP A 284 -64.48 -33.79 -6.43
C ASP A 284 -64.62 -33.09 -5.05
N THR A 285 -64.61 -31.75 -4.98
CA THR A 285 -65.76 -30.78 -5.04
C THR A 285 -66.68 -30.89 -3.80
N ILE A 286 -67.15 -29.83 -3.12
CA ILE A 286 -68.05 -28.68 -3.43
C ILE A 286 -68.06 -27.79 -2.13
N VAL A 287 -67.73 -26.48 -2.03
CA VAL A 287 -68.45 -25.20 -2.35
C VAL A 287 -69.78 -25.00 -1.54
N PRO A 288 -70.38 -23.80 -1.28
CA PRO A 288 -69.95 -22.38 -1.12
C PRO A 288 -70.52 -21.64 0.14
N GLU A 289 -70.08 -20.40 0.44
CA GLU A 289 -70.92 -19.16 0.41
C GLU A 289 -70.11 -17.85 0.64
N LYS A 290 -70.69 -16.73 0.17
CA LYS A 290 -70.20 -15.37 -0.23
C LYS A 290 -70.22 -14.31 0.92
N PRO A 291 -70.02 -12.96 0.70
CA PRO A 291 -68.95 -12.20 0.01
C PRO A 291 -68.52 -10.83 0.70
N SER A 292 -67.51 -10.16 0.10
CA SER A 292 -67.39 -8.70 -0.19
C SER A 292 -66.75 -7.66 0.78
N ALA A 293 -65.58 -7.12 0.34
CA ALA A 293 -65.12 -5.70 0.22
C ALA A 293 -65.13 -4.72 1.42
N ALA A 294 -64.33 -3.64 1.54
CA ALA A 294 -63.02 -3.15 1.06
C ALA A 294 -62.79 -1.74 1.68
N VAL A 295 -61.54 -1.24 1.66
CA VAL A 295 -61.08 0.19 1.61
C VAL A 295 -60.79 1.01 2.90
N SER A 296 -59.47 1.22 3.13
CA SER A 296 -58.59 2.40 3.39
C SER A 296 -58.85 3.61 4.32
N SER A 297 -57.69 4.13 4.79
CA SER A 297 -57.23 5.53 5.07
C SER A 297 -57.85 6.29 6.26
N SER A 298 -57.18 7.18 6.99
CA SER A 298 -55.78 7.69 7.09
C SER A 298 -55.69 8.60 8.34
N ASP A 299 -54.46 9.00 8.68
CA ASP A 299 -54.02 10.28 9.26
C ASP A 299 -54.05 10.59 10.79
N THR A 300 -52.83 10.97 11.22
CA THR A 300 -52.39 12.10 12.06
C THR A 300 -52.89 12.21 13.52
N GLU A 301 -52.17 12.81 14.47
CA GLU A 301 -50.77 13.13 14.80
C GLU A 301 -50.88 13.78 16.21
N LEU A 302 -49.73 14.06 16.84
CA LEU A 302 -49.47 15.10 17.85
C LEU A 302 -49.49 14.76 19.37
N ASP A 303 -48.37 15.21 19.93
CA ASP A 303 -48.12 15.83 21.23
C ASP A 303 -47.53 15.01 22.41
N ARG A 304 -46.20 15.18 22.51
CA ARG A 304 -45.34 15.32 23.70
C ARG A 304 -45.95 16.30 24.74
N PRO A 305 -45.63 16.24 26.07
CA PRO A 305 -44.26 16.54 26.52
C PRO A 305 -43.71 15.91 27.82
N SER A 306 -42.42 16.19 27.92
CA SER A 306 -41.35 16.02 28.92
C SER A 306 -41.61 16.12 30.44
N SER A 307 -40.67 15.49 31.15
CA SER A 307 -39.78 16.05 32.21
C SER A 307 -39.90 15.44 33.63
N GLY A 308 -38.75 14.94 34.11
CA GLY A 308 -38.10 15.45 35.31
C GLY A 308 -38.29 14.72 36.65
N GLY A 309 -37.16 14.35 37.28
CA GLY A 309 -36.96 14.64 38.70
C GLY A 309 -36.89 13.48 39.70
N GLU A 310 -35.70 12.88 39.82
CA GLU A 310 -34.86 12.82 41.03
C GLU A 310 -35.40 12.58 42.47
N VAL A 311 -34.65 11.69 43.16
CA VAL A 311 -34.21 11.67 44.58
C VAL A 311 -34.98 10.81 45.61
N ALA A 312 -34.28 9.70 45.95
CA ALA A 312 -34.01 9.05 47.25
C ALA A 312 -35.12 8.82 48.30
N ASP A 313 -35.19 7.57 48.81
CA ASP A 313 -35.18 7.36 50.28
C ASP A 313 -34.93 5.91 50.77
N LEU A 314 -34.25 5.85 51.93
CA LEU A 314 -34.46 4.97 53.11
C LEU A 314 -34.07 3.47 53.13
N LEU A 315 -32.86 3.24 53.66
CA LEU A 315 -32.52 2.55 54.93
C LEU A 315 -33.30 1.29 55.39
N SER A 316 -32.56 0.19 55.61
CA SER A 316 -32.16 -0.34 56.93
C SER A 316 -32.22 -1.89 57.02
N HIS A 317 -31.11 -2.54 57.40
CA HIS A 317 -30.98 -3.37 58.62
C HIS A 317 -29.69 -4.24 58.63
N VAL A 318 -28.87 -3.95 59.65
CA VAL A 318 -27.96 -4.81 60.44
C VAL A 318 -26.71 -5.42 59.78
N GLY A 319 -25.56 -4.91 60.23
CA GLY A 319 -24.23 -5.51 60.09
C GLY A 319 -23.54 -5.75 61.44
N PHE A 320 -22.33 -6.31 61.40
CA PHE A 320 -21.08 -5.99 62.13
C PHE A 320 -20.09 -7.16 61.85
N SER A 321 -19.01 -6.98 61.07
CA SER A 321 -17.66 -6.42 61.39
C SER A 321 -16.70 -7.50 61.96
N THR A 322 -15.38 -7.56 61.74
CA THR A 322 -14.34 -6.52 61.53
C THR A 322 -13.06 -7.11 60.89
N GLU A 323 -12.43 -6.31 60.02
CA GLU A 323 -10.99 -5.95 59.91
C GLU A 323 -9.86 -7.00 59.75
N ALA A 324 -9.08 -6.86 58.67
CA ALA A 324 -7.61 -6.78 58.70
C ALA A 324 -7.05 -6.05 57.44
N GLU A 325 -5.97 -5.29 57.67
CA GLU A 325 -5.28 -4.28 56.85
C GLU A 325 -4.43 -4.78 55.63
N PRO A 326 -3.81 -3.89 54.82
CA PRO A 326 -3.37 -4.13 53.43
C PRO A 326 -1.91 -4.62 53.30
N PRO A 327 -1.46 -5.13 52.13
CA PRO A 327 -0.05 -5.38 51.90
C PRO A 327 0.68 -4.15 51.34
N ARG A 328 1.80 -3.82 51.98
CA ARG A 328 2.81 -2.82 51.60
C ARG A 328 3.79 -3.35 50.54
N SER A 329 4.40 -2.38 49.85
CA SER A 329 5.62 -2.38 49.03
C SER A 329 6.75 -3.35 49.44
N PRO A 330 7.58 -3.83 48.50
CA PRO A 330 8.92 -4.32 48.79
C PRO A 330 10.03 -3.33 48.37
N ASP A 331 10.88 -2.98 49.32
CA ASP A 331 12.19 -2.32 49.14
C ASP A 331 13.30 -3.40 49.18
N PRO A 332 14.45 -3.24 48.50
CA PRO A 332 15.44 -4.28 48.27
C PRO A 332 16.51 -4.30 49.36
N SER A 333 16.82 -5.47 49.92
CA SER A 333 18.18 -5.86 50.31
C SER A 333 18.24 -7.20 51.06
N THR A 334 19.15 -8.06 50.59
CA THR A 334 19.90 -9.10 51.32
C THR A 334 19.22 -10.39 51.82
N ALA A 335 19.47 -11.49 51.11
CA ALA A 335 19.91 -12.78 51.68
C ALA A 335 20.56 -13.63 50.55
N VAL A 336 21.88 -13.58 50.39
CA VAL A 336 22.88 -14.55 50.92
C VAL A 336 22.90 -15.89 50.17
N LEU A 337 23.93 -16.00 49.33
CA LEU A 337 24.46 -17.19 48.65
C LEU A 337 25.02 -18.23 49.63
N PRO A 338 24.96 -19.55 49.31
CA PRO A 338 25.87 -20.52 49.89
C PRO A 338 27.20 -20.55 49.12
N LYS A 339 28.30 -20.26 49.84
CA LYS A 339 29.67 -20.57 49.44
C LYS A 339 30.01 -22.02 49.80
N TYR A 340 30.63 -22.74 48.87
CA TYR A 340 31.71 -23.68 49.17
C TYR A 340 32.92 -23.33 48.29
N GLY A 341 34.01 -22.88 48.92
CA GLY A 341 35.37 -22.91 48.38
C GLY A 341 35.93 -24.34 48.43
N LEU A 342 37.13 -24.70 47.98
CA LEU A 342 38.41 -24.01 47.85
C LEU A 342 39.27 -24.86 46.90
N SER A 343 40.09 -24.23 46.06
CA SER A 343 41.56 -24.38 46.11
C SER A 343 42.23 -23.70 44.91
N SER A 344 42.93 -22.61 45.17
CA SER A 344 44.14 -22.24 44.44
C SER A 344 45.29 -23.14 44.94
N PRO A 345 46.42 -23.31 44.21
CA PRO A 345 47.45 -22.28 44.34
C PRO A 345 48.35 -22.10 43.08
N TRP A 346 49.20 -21.06 43.16
CA TRP A 346 50.47 -20.82 42.43
C TRP A 346 50.52 -19.83 41.26
N SER A 347 51.26 -18.74 41.54
CA SER A 347 51.90 -17.82 40.60
C SER A 347 53.37 -18.25 40.32
N PRO A 348 54.19 -17.44 39.62
CA PRO A 348 54.80 -17.68 38.30
C PRO A 348 56.25 -18.24 38.36
N PRO A 349 56.92 -18.51 37.22
CA PRO A 349 58.00 -17.59 36.81
C PRO A 349 58.35 -17.48 35.30
N LYS A 350 58.82 -16.27 34.93
CA LYS A 350 60.06 -15.89 34.19
C LYS A 350 60.40 -16.45 32.77
N SER A 351 60.42 -15.49 31.83
CA SER A 351 61.53 -15.06 30.93
C SER A 351 62.51 -16.07 30.28
N SER A 352 62.77 -15.88 28.97
CA SER A 352 64.10 -15.52 28.39
C SER A 352 64.01 -15.44 26.86
N ARG A 353 64.25 -14.26 26.24
CA ARG A 353 65.49 -13.79 25.57
C ARG A 353 65.87 -14.47 24.24
N ILE A 354 66.45 -13.65 23.35
CA ILE A 354 67.42 -13.89 22.23
C ILE A 354 66.81 -13.53 20.87
N ALA A 355 67.49 -12.93 19.90
CA ALA A 355 68.56 -11.95 19.82
C ALA A 355 68.60 -11.46 18.36
N MET A 356 69.27 -10.33 18.17
CA MET A 356 69.59 -9.67 16.92
C MET A 356 70.26 -10.55 15.83
N ARG A 357 69.97 -10.17 14.58
CA ARG A 357 70.88 -9.71 13.49
C ARG A 357 71.13 -10.60 12.26
N ASN A 358 71.05 -9.89 11.12
CA ASN A 358 71.80 -9.99 9.86
C ASN A 358 71.40 -11.15 8.92
N SER A 359 71.31 -11.01 7.59
CA SER A 359 72.01 -10.13 6.64
C SER A 359 71.45 -10.33 5.22
N GLY A 360 71.63 -9.35 4.31
CA GLY A 360 72.04 -9.66 2.92
C GLY A 360 71.23 -9.13 1.73
N VAL A 361 71.54 -7.91 1.26
CA VAL A 361 72.05 -7.56 -0.09
C VAL A 361 71.35 -8.15 -1.37
N VAL A 362 70.52 -7.34 -2.08
CA VAL A 362 70.70 -6.63 -3.41
C VAL A 362 71.44 -7.37 -4.57
N PRO A 363 71.30 -7.08 -5.93
CA PRO A 363 70.34 -6.37 -6.82
C PRO A 363 69.97 -7.04 -8.21
N MET A 364 69.17 -6.31 -9.02
CA MET A 364 69.22 -6.12 -10.52
C MET A 364 68.56 -7.20 -11.41
N THR A 365 67.80 -6.91 -12.48
CA THR A 365 67.95 -5.92 -13.58
C THR A 365 66.62 -5.54 -14.30
N MET A 366 66.57 -4.33 -14.87
CA MET A 366 65.68 -3.83 -15.97
C MET A 366 66.06 -4.49 -17.33
N PRO A 367 65.26 -4.44 -18.43
CA PRO A 367 64.92 -3.27 -19.30
C PRO A 367 63.42 -3.26 -19.72
N ASP A 368 62.78 -2.35 -20.46
CA ASP A 368 63.09 -1.09 -21.15
C ASP A 368 61.73 -0.42 -21.47
N SER A 369 61.68 0.91 -21.45
CA SER A 369 60.73 1.74 -22.23
C SER A 369 61.31 2.04 -23.61
N PRO A 370 60.53 2.36 -24.66
CA PRO A 370 60.25 3.77 -25.01
C PRO A 370 58.88 3.94 -25.75
N THR A 371 58.21 5.08 -26.00
CA THR A 371 58.41 6.53 -25.80
C THR A 371 57.14 7.27 -26.26
N LYS A 372 56.75 8.30 -25.49
CA LYS A 372 56.38 9.70 -25.87
C LYS A 372 55.53 10.02 -27.13
N GLY A 373 54.46 10.78 -26.87
CA GLY A 373 54.11 12.05 -27.53
C GLY A 373 53.35 12.92 -26.52
N SER A 374 54.04 13.79 -25.76
CA SER A 374 54.23 15.24 -25.95
C SER A 374 52.98 16.11 -25.70
N VAL A 375 53.08 16.85 -24.60
CA VAL A 375 52.27 17.97 -24.09
C VAL A 375 52.94 19.29 -24.49
N ALA A 376 52.12 20.32 -24.79
CA ALA A 376 52.33 21.77 -24.64
C ALA A 376 51.13 22.46 -25.33
N ASP A 377 50.41 23.48 -24.84
CA ASP A 377 50.50 24.37 -23.69
C ASP A 377 49.09 24.98 -23.45
N VAL A 378 48.81 25.38 -22.20
CA VAL A 378 48.32 26.71 -21.76
C VAL A 378 47.49 26.55 -20.48
N ALA A 379 48.14 26.93 -19.37
CA ALA A 379 47.51 27.33 -18.14
C ALA A 379 47.00 28.78 -18.25
N LEU A 380 45.83 29.10 -17.69
CA LEU A 380 45.70 30.14 -16.66
C LEU A 380 44.31 30.06 -16.00
N VAL A 381 44.33 29.68 -14.72
CA VAL A 381 43.26 29.87 -13.76
C VAL A 381 43.32 31.32 -13.28
N GLY A 382 42.17 31.99 -13.20
CA GLY A 382 42.04 33.30 -12.58
C GLY A 382 40.62 33.85 -12.62
N ALA A 383 39.87 33.57 -11.56
CA ALA A 383 38.79 34.38 -10.96
C ALA A 383 37.69 34.97 -11.85
N LEU A 384 36.44 34.59 -11.60
CA LEU A 384 35.38 35.51 -11.17
C LEU A 384 34.27 34.71 -10.48
N THR A 385 34.06 35.04 -9.22
CA THR A 385 33.05 34.53 -8.29
C THR A 385 31.64 34.87 -8.78
N GLY A 386 30.76 33.86 -8.87
CA GLY A 386 29.32 34.03 -9.06
C GLY A 386 28.56 34.28 -7.76
N GLN A 387 29.19 34.89 -6.76
CA GLN A 387 28.51 35.49 -5.61
C GLN A 387 28.40 36.99 -5.90
N ASP A 388 27.35 37.42 -6.62
CA ASP A 388 26.84 38.81 -6.57
C ASP A 388 25.54 39.07 -7.38
N TRP A 389 24.91 38.04 -7.94
CA TRP A 389 23.59 38.18 -8.57
C TRP A 389 22.51 37.37 -7.85
N LEU A 390 22.20 37.76 -6.61
CA LEU A 390 20.95 37.41 -5.92
C LEU A 390 20.69 38.22 -4.64
N LYS A 391 21.36 39.37 -4.45
CA LYS A 391 21.14 40.20 -3.26
C LYS A 391 20.12 41.32 -3.41
N HIS A 392 19.64 41.66 -4.60
CA HIS A 392 18.57 42.66 -4.78
C HIS A 392 17.56 42.21 -5.84
N THR A 393 16.57 41.43 -5.42
CA THR A 393 15.26 41.36 -6.05
C THR A 393 14.22 41.84 -5.04
N PRO A 394 13.52 42.97 -5.28
CA PRO A 394 12.34 43.32 -4.51
C PRO A 394 11.23 42.31 -4.84
N SER A 395 10.34 42.09 -3.87
CA SER A 395 9.02 41.48 -4.05
C SER A 395 8.41 41.89 -5.41
N PRO A 396 7.84 40.96 -6.21
CA PRO A 396 7.23 41.33 -7.47
C PRO A 396 5.97 42.15 -7.18
N ASP A 397 6.06 43.46 -7.42
CA ASP A 397 4.93 44.37 -7.41
C ASP A 397 3.99 43.97 -8.57
N ARG A 398 2.94 43.20 -8.23
CA ARG A 398 1.98 42.54 -9.14
C ARG A 398 0.99 43.49 -9.84
N ASN A 399 1.36 44.75 -10.10
CA ASN A 399 0.44 45.78 -10.64
C ASN A 399 0.71 46.21 -12.10
N LEU A 400 1.46 45.44 -12.90
CA LEU A 400 1.81 45.81 -14.28
C LEU A 400 1.13 44.98 -15.37
N TYR A 401 -0.15 44.60 -15.20
CA TYR A 401 -1.00 44.16 -16.32
C TYR A 401 -2.45 44.62 -16.12
N ARG A 402 -2.71 45.90 -16.37
CA ARG A 402 -4.06 46.43 -16.58
C ARG A 402 -4.04 47.37 -17.77
N GLU A 403 -4.47 46.84 -18.91
CA GLU A 403 -5.30 47.47 -19.96
C GLU A 403 -5.14 46.63 -21.23
N PHE A 404 -6.21 45.96 -21.67
CA PHE A 404 -6.68 45.88 -23.07
C PHE A 404 -7.83 44.86 -23.17
N ASP A 405 -9.06 45.35 -23.07
CA ASP A 405 -10.27 44.67 -23.55
C ASP A 405 -10.38 44.83 -25.08
N SER A 406 -10.39 43.72 -25.84
CA SER A 406 -11.10 43.46 -27.12
C SER A 406 -10.33 42.50 -28.05
N PRO A 407 -11.02 41.65 -28.85
CA PRO A 407 -10.46 40.39 -29.36
C PRO A 407 -9.78 40.54 -30.73
N ALA A 408 -8.59 39.94 -30.90
CA ALA A 408 -7.97 39.74 -32.21
C ALA A 408 -7.37 38.32 -32.31
N PRO A 409 -7.77 37.47 -33.28
CA PRO A 409 -7.44 36.04 -33.29
C PRO A 409 -6.07 35.69 -33.88
N ALA A 410 -5.12 36.64 -33.95
CA ALA A 410 -3.84 36.45 -34.65
C ALA A 410 -2.60 36.45 -33.74
N ALA A 411 -2.75 36.69 -32.43
CA ALA A 411 -1.61 36.80 -31.50
C ALA A 411 -1.27 35.52 -30.72
N TYR A 412 -2.13 34.50 -30.72
CA TYR A 412 -1.91 33.25 -29.97
C TYR A 412 -0.91 32.28 -30.63
N ALA A 413 -0.65 32.41 -31.94
CA ALA A 413 0.23 31.49 -32.66
C ALA A 413 1.74 31.72 -32.41
N ALA A 414 2.14 32.88 -31.85
CA ALA A 414 3.54 33.19 -31.56
C ALA A 414 3.92 33.06 -30.07
N ALA A 415 2.93 32.98 -29.17
CA ALA A 415 3.15 32.74 -27.74
C ALA A 415 3.31 31.24 -27.41
N ALA A 416 2.90 30.34 -28.32
CA ALA A 416 3.04 28.88 -28.15
C ALA A 416 4.49 28.37 -28.28
N ALA A 417 5.43 29.19 -28.78
CA ALA A 417 6.84 28.82 -28.95
C ALA A 417 7.80 29.45 -27.94
N LEU A 418 7.33 30.30 -27.01
CA LEU A 418 8.19 31.04 -26.08
C LEU A 418 7.66 31.12 -24.62
N LEU A 419 6.79 30.18 -24.22
CA LEU A 419 6.58 29.81 -22.82
C LEU A 419 7.40 28.56 -22.49
N THR A 420 8.69 28.60 -22.78
CA THR A 420 9.66 27.77 -22.07
C THR A 420 10.00 28.52 -20.78
N GLY A 421 9.11 28.43 -19.79
CA GLY A 421 9.57 28.51 -18.40
C GLY A 421 10.71 27.49 -18.26
N LEU A 422 11.75 27.84 -17.51
CA LEU A 422 12.90 26.99 -17.20
C LEU A 422 12.44 25.79 -16.34
N VAL A 423 11.60 24.91 -16.88
CA VAL A 423 11.49 23.54 -16.40
C VAL A 423 12.70 22.85 -17.02
N ALA A 424 13.74 22.63 -16.22
CA ALA A 424 14.80 21.71 -16.62
C ALA A 424 14.11 20.41 -17.08
N ALA A 425 14.43 19.93 -18.28
CA ALA A 425 13.84 18.69 -18.77
C ALA A 425 14.15 17.57 -17.78
N SER A 426 13.14 16.75 -17.44
CA SER A 426 13.35 15.58 -16.58
C SER A 426 14.55 14.77 -17.07
N SER A 427 15.47 14.46 -16.17
CA SER A 427 16.77 13.87 -16.45
C SER A 427 16.82 12.37 -16.21
N LEU A 428 16.06 11.87 -15.24
CA LEU A 428 15.94 10.45 -14.95
C LEU A 428 15.07 9.73 -15.99
N THR A 429 15.42 8.48 -16.25
CA THR A 429 14.79 7.61 -17.26
C THR A 429 14.08 6.42 -16.59
N PRO A 430 12.98 6.66 -15.84
CA PRO A 430 12.24 5.58 -15.20
C PRO A 430 11.67 4.61 -16.25
N PRO A 431 11.57 3.31 -15.92
CA PRO A 431 11.04 2.31 -16.84
C PRO A 431 9.52 2.39 -17.01
N VAL A 432 8.81 3.09 -16.11
CA VAL A 432 7.36 3.25 -16.13
C VAL A 432 7.00 4.70 -15.84
N LEU A 433 6.11 5.28 -16.65
CA LEU A 433 5.63 6.67 -16.50
C LEU A 433 4.11 6.72 -16.32
N PRO A 434 3.57 7.61 -15.48
CA PRO A 434 2.12 7.77 -15.36
C PRO A 434 1.54 8.45 -16.61
N LEU A 435 0.47 7.90 -17.19
CA LEU A 435 -0.28 8.55 -18.28
C LEU A 435 -1.52 9.22 -17.70
N THR A 436 -2.50 8.43 -17.29
CA THR A 436 -3.78 8.90 -16.75
C THR A 436 -3.98 8.28 -15.37
N VAL A 437 -3.52 9.00 -14.33
CA VAL A 437 -3.49 8.53 -12.93
C VAL A 437 -4.17 9.57 -12.04
N ARG A 438 -5.38 9.27 -11.57
CA ARG A 438 -6.25 10.18 -10.82
C ARG A 438 -6.89 9.54 -9.59
N THR A 439 -7.24 8.25 -9.67
CA THR A 439 -7.91 7.48 -8.61
C THR A 439 -7.46 6.01 -8.69
N PRO A 440 -7.80 5.16 -7.69
CA PRO A 440 -7.46 3.74 -7.71
C PRO A 440 -7.89 2.96 -8.97
N TYR A 441 -8.94 3.45 -9.63
CA TYR A 441 -9.54 2.84 -10.82
C TYR A 441 -9.32 3.64 -12.11
N MET A 442 -8.65 4.78 -12.02
CA MET A 442 -8.17 5.55 -13.16
C MET A 442 -6.66 5.69 -13.01
N SER A 443 -5.94 4.64 -13.38
CA SER A 443 -4.52 4.44 -13.09
C SER A 443 -3.84 3.68 -14.22
N THR A 444 -3.67 4.38 -15.34
CA THR A 444 -3.04 3.85 -16.56
C THR A 444 -1.64 4.44 -16.73
N TRP A 445 -0.69 3.56 -17.06
CA TRP A 445 0.74 3.81 -17.07
C TRP A 445 1.36 3.40 -18.41
N LEU A 446 2.39 4.12 -18.83
CA LEU A 446 3.28 3.71 -19.91
C LEU A 446 4.34 2.78 -19.33
N ASN A 447 4.25 1.50 -19.65
CA ASN A 447 5.32 0.53 -19.40
C ASN A 447 6.43 0.65 -20.44
N ASP A 448 7.59 0.08 -20.13
CA ASP A 448 8.77 0.10 -21.00
C ASP A 448 9.09 1.53 -21.51
N ALA A 449 8.96 2.56 -20.67
CA ALA A 449 9.05 3.97 -21.05
C ALA A 449 10.44 4.41 -21.58
N ARG A 450 11.46 3.55 -21.44
CA ARG A 450 12.79 3.70 -22.07
C ARG A 450 12.82 3.29 -23.54
N GLU A 451 11.82 2.52 -23.99
CA GLU A 451 11.62 2.07 -25.36
C GLU A 451 10.57 2.95 -26.07
N GLU A 452 10.25 2.64 -27.33
CA GLU A 452 9.24 3.42 -28.04
C GLU A 452 7.81 3.12 -27.54
N PRO A 453 6.94 4.14 -27.36
CA PRO A 453 5.62 3.95 -26.73
C PRO A 453 4.62 3.11 -27.52
N TRP A 454 4.94 2.74 -28.76
CA TRP A 454 4.14 1.82 -29.57
C TRP A 454 4.60 0.35 -29.48
N SER A 455 5.61 0.05 -28.66
CA SER A 455 6.16 -1.30 -28.50
C SER A 455 5.28 -2.20 -27.63
N ARG A 456 4.49 -1.61 -26.73
CA ARG A 456 3.60 -2.26 -25.76
C ARG A 456 2.28 -1.51 -25.67
N TRP A 457 1.25 -2.19 -25.18
CA TRP A 457 0.02 -1.53 -24.74
C TRP A 457 0.26 -0.85 -23.40
N PRO A 458 -0.29 0.37 -23.16
CA PRO A 458 -0.36 0.93 -21.82
C PRO A 458 -0.97 -0.09 -20.84
N MET A 459 -0.58 0.00 -19.58
CA MET A 459 -1.02 -0.96 -18.56
C MET A 459 -1.83 -0.29 -17.46
N PHE A 460 -2.74 -1.05 -16.85
CA PHE A 460 -3.22 -0.75 -15.50
C PHE A 460 -2.08 -0.89 -14.49
N TRP A 461 -2.20 -0.31 -13.29
CA TRP A 461 -1.13 -0.34 -12.29
C TRP A 461 -0.67 -1.75 -11.89
N THR A 462 -1.52 -2.78 -12.06
CA THR A 462 -1.17 -4.20 -11.81
C THR A 462 -0.21 -4.79 -12.85
N GLY A 463 -0.08 -4.17 -14.02
CA GLY A 463 0.72 -4.66 -15.13
C GLY A 463 -0.06 -5.11 -16.35
N ASP A 464 -1.38 -5.16 -16.25
CA ASP A 464 -2.23 -5.70 -17.32
C ASP A 464 -2.49 -4.68 -18.41
N GLU A 465 -2.31 -5.11 -19.64
CA GLU A 465 -2.48 -4.27 -20.82
C GLU A 465 -3.93 -3.82 -20.99
N ILE A 466 -4.11 -2.52 -21.20
CA ILE A 466 -5.38 -1.86 -21.49
C ILE A 466 -5.36 -1.36 -22.94
N GLY A 467 -6.45 -1.59 -23.67
CA GLY A 467 -6.66 -1.02 -24.99
C GLY A 467 -6.71 0.51 -24.94
N PHE A 468 -5.59 1.11 -25.36
CA PHE A 468 -5.43 2.55 -25.53
C PHE A 468 -4.39 2.79 -26.63
N SER A 469 -4.82 3.31 -27.79
CA SER A 469 -3.93 3.50 -28.94
C SER A 469 -4.01 4.87 -29.57
N LEU A 470 -2.90 5.27 -30.20
CA LEU A 470 -2.83 6.43 -31.08
C LEU A 470 -2.08 6.12 -32.38
N LEU A 471 -2.61 6.61 -33.50
CA LEU A 471 -2.02 6.57 -34.83
C LEU A 471 -1.93 7.98 -35.41
N ALA A 472 -0.89 8.24 -36.20
CA ALA A 472 -0.80 9.40 -37.09
C ALA A 472 -0.72 8.93 -38.54
N ALA A 473 -1.37 9.63 -39.46
CA ALA A 473 -1.31 9.35 -40.89
C ALA A 473 -0.89 10.60 -41.67
N VAL A 474 -0.02 10.43 -42.66
CA VAL A 474 0.40 11.47 -43.59
C VAL A 474 -0.35 11.25 -44.91
N PRO A 475 -1.36 12.08 -45.24
CA PRO A 475 -2.26 11.81 -46.36
C PRO A 475 -1.54 11.77 -47.71
N GLU A 476 -0.52 12.61 -47.91
CA GLU A 476 0.22 12.71 -49.17
C GLU A 476 0.99 11.42 -49.51
N THR A 477 1.55 10.75 -48.50
CA THR A 477 2.36 9.52 -48.70
C THR A 477 1.57 8.25 -48.44
N HIS A 478 0.32 8.37 -47.97
CA HIS A 478 -0.48 7.26 -47.44
C HIS A 478 0.28 6.44 -46.40
N THR A 479 1.10 7.09 -45.57
CA THR A 479 1.90 6.41 -44.54
C THR A 479 1.31 6.65 -43.15
N VAL A 480 1.12 5.58 -42.39
CA VAL A 480 0.63 5.59 -41.02
C VAL A 480 1.76 5.23 -40.03
N TYR A 481 1.72 5.88 -38.87
CA TYR A 481 2.72 5.83 -37.81
C TYR A 481 2.03 5.53 -36.47
N PRO A 482 2.30 4.36 -35.86
CA PRO A 482 1.92 4.10 -34.47
C PRO A 482 2.63 5.08 -33.54
N LEU A 483 1.88 5.63 -32.57
CA LEU A 483 2.41 6.59 -31.60
C LEU A 483 2.35 6.05 -30.16
N LEU A 484 1.25 5.40 -29.78
CA LEU A 484 1.03 4.79 -28.46
C LEU A 484 0.28 3.47 -28.62
N GLY A 485 0.60 2.47 -27.80
CA GLY A 485 -0.07 1.17 -27.81
C GLY A 485 0.39 0.30 -28.96
N ARG A 486 -0.34 -0.77 -29.29
CA ARG A 486 0.02 -1.62 -30.46
C ARG A 486 -1.04 -1.63 -31.56
N PRO A 487 -1.53 -0.47 -32.02
CA PRO A 487 -2.53 -0.43 -33.09
C PRO A 487 -2.05 -1.07 -34.41
N GLN A 488 -0.73 -1.14 -34.64
CA GLN A 488 -0.13 -1.81 -35.78
C GLN A 488 -0.41 -3.31 -35.84
N ASP A 489 -0.73 -3.96 -34.72
CA ASP A 489 -1.06 -5.39 -34.71
C ASP A 489 -2.36 -5.68 -35.48
N SER A 490 -3.19 -4.65 -35.65
CA SER A 490 -4.41 -4.69 -36.45
C SER A 490 -4.21 -4.30 -37.92
N LEU A 491 -3.02 -3.87 -38.32
CA LEU A 491 -2.74 -3.35 -39.67
C LEU A 491 -2.07 -4.41 -40.56
N ALA A 492 -2.38 -4.38 -41.86
CA ALA A 492 -1.74 -5.28 -42.82
C ALA A 492 -0.27 -4.86 -43.05
N PRO A 493 0.67 -5.83 -43.19
CA PRO A 493 2.05 -5.52 -43.54
C PRO A 493 2.15 -4.82 -44.91
N SER A 494 3.07 -3.85 -45.01
CA SER A 494 3.30 -3.04 -46.22
C SER A 494 3.42 -3.92 -47.48
N GLY A 495 2.67 -3.57 -48.54
CA GLY A 495 2.72 -4.26 -49.84
C GLY A 495 1.62 -5.29 -50.12
N ARG A 496 0.61 -5.44 -49.26
CA ARG A 496 -0.55 -6.33 -49.49
C ARG A 496 -1.78 -5.72 -50.19
N GLY A 497 -1.72 -4.45 -50.61
CA GLY A 497 -2.75 -3.84 -51.46
C GLY A 497 -3.90 -3.13 -50.72
N GLU A 498 -3.69 -2.70 -49.47
CA GLU A 498 -4.74 -2.05 -48.64
C GLU A 498 -4.76 -0.52 -48.67
N GLY A 499 -3.98 0.11 -49.56
CA GLY A 499 -4.04 1.57 -49.75
C GLY A 499 -3.27 2.42 -48.74
N TYR A 500 -2.46 1.81 -47.86
CA TYR A 500 -1.57 2.50 -46.91
C TYR A 500 -0.23 1.77 -46.72
N ASN A 501 0.76 2.48 -46.19
CA ASN A 501 2.07 1.98 -45.75
C ASN A 501 2.22 2.17 -44.25
N VAL A 502 2.80 1.20 -43.53
CA VAL A 502 3.11 1.35 -42.10
C VAL A 502 4.59 1.71 -41.95
N SER A 503 4.88 2.78 -41.20
CA SER A 503 6.23 3.21 -40.85
C SER A 503 6.32 3.56 -39.36
N ARG A 504 7.53 3.83 -38.87
CA ARG A 504 7.78 4.22 -37.48
C ARG A 504 8.18 5.69 -37.40
N ALA A 505 7.60 6.41 -36.44
CA ALA A 505 8.00 7.78 -36.17
C ALA A 505 9.39 7.82 -35.53
N ILE A 506 10.06 8.96 -35.57
CA ILE A 506 11.28 9.17 -34.78
C ILE A 506 10.83 9.61 -33.40
N TYR A 507 10.87 8.70 -32.41
CA TYR A 507 10.58 9.03 -31.02
C TYR A 507 11.73 9.85 -30.42
N LYS A 508 11.46 11.06 -29.96
CA LYS A 508 12.44 11.97 -29.34
C LYS A 508 12.57 11.77 -27.82
N GLY A 509 11.77 10.89 -27.22
CA GLY A 509 11.75 10.60 -25.79
C GLY A 509 10.56 11.21 -25.05
N ALA A 510 10.46 10.86 -23.76
CA ALA A 510 9.46 11.37 -22.85
C ALA A 510 10.02 12.51 -21.99
N LYS A 511 9.15 13.43 -21.57
CA LYS A 511 9.40 14.36 -20.47
C LYS A 511 8.25 14.29 -19.48
N TYR A 512 8.52 14.45 -18.20
CA TYR A 512 7.47 14.41 -17.19
C TYR A 512 7.70 15.44 -16.09
N ASP A 513 6.60 15.84 -15.46
CA ASP A 513 6.56 16.58 -14.21
C ASP A 513 5.52 15.91 -13.27
N ALA A 514 5.24 16.55 -12.14
CA ALA A 514 4.34 16.01 -11.13
C ALA A 514 2.88 15.80 -11.60
N SER A 515 2.45 16.41 -12.70
CA SER A 515 1.10 16.30 -13.26
C SER A 515 1.07 15.84 -14.71
N THR A 516 2.14 16.06 -15.47
CA THR A 516 2.16 15.91 -16.94
C THR A 516 3.19 14.88 -17.40
N THR A 517 2.84 14.07 -18.40
CA THR A 517 3.79 13.31 -19.22
C THR A 517 3.64 13.70 -20.69
N ASN A 518 4.74 14.07 -21.33
CA ASN A 518 4.81 14.43 -22.75
C ASN A 518 5.62 13.39 -23.51
N LEU A 519 5.09 12.88 -24.62
CA LEU A 519 5.77 12.00 -25.56
C LEU A 519 5.97 12.76 -26.88
N THR A 520 7.22 12.93 -27.30
CA THR A 520 7.55 13.77 -28.48
C THR A 520 8.03 12.93 -29.66
N TYR A 521 7.56 13.25 -30.86
CA TYR A 521 7.84 12.53 -32.10
C TYR A 521 8.22 13.49 -33.22
N ALA A 522 9.05 13.04 -34.16
CA ALA A 522 9.21 13.65 -35.47
C ALA A 522 8.71 12.70 -36.56
N ILE A 523 7.82 13.20 -37.41
CA ILE A 523 7.26 12.47 -38.55
C ILE A 523 7.93 12.98 -39.83
N PRO A 524 8.62 12.12 -40.60
CA PRO A 524 9.33 12.53 -41.80
C PRO A 524 8.42 13.20 -42.83
N ALA A 525 8.92 14.24 -43.49
CA ALA A 525 8.17 14.92 -44.53
C ALA A 525 8.05 14.07 -45.82
N PRO A 526 6.96 14.24 -46.59
CA PRO A 526 6.78 13.60 -47.89
C PRO A 526 7.91 13.91 -48.88
N ASN A 527 8.39 15.16 -48.88
CA ASN A 527 9.52 15.61 -49.70
C ASN A 527 10.78 15.75 -48.84
N HIS A 528 11.92 15.27 -49.34
CA HIS A 528 13.20 15.33 -48.63
C HIS A 528 13.73 16.75 -48.34
N GLU A 529 13.13 17.79 -48.93
CA GLU A 529 13.50 19.20 -48.72
C GLU A 529 12.71 19.86 -47.58
N ASP A 530 11.61 19.24 -47.13
CA ASP A 530 10.73 19.77 -46.09
C ASP A 530 11.18 19.29 -44.69
N GLU A 531 10.95 20.14 -43.67
CA GLU A 531 11.20 19.78 -42.27
C GLU A 531 10.16 18.77 -41.77
N PRO A 532 10.54 17.84 -40.87
CA PRO A 532 9.59 16.89 -40.29
C PRO A 532 8.53 17.61 -39.44
N VAL A 533 7.31 17.07 -39.42
CA VAL A 533 6.27 17.49 -38.46
C VAL A 533 6.67 17.02 -37.07
N GLU A 534 6.66 17.93 -36.10
CA GLU A 534 6.77 17.59 -34.69
C GLU A 534 5.37 17.35 -34.12
N LEU A 535 5.22 16.23 -33.41
CA LEU A 535 4.00 15.84 -32.73
C LEU A 535 4.30 15.58 -31.25
N VAL A 536 3.52 16.17 -30.36
CA VAL A 536 3.62 15.96 -28.91
C VAL A 536 2.28 15.44 -28.38
N LEU A 537 2.32 14.26 -27.76
CA LEU A 537 1.21 13.73 -26.96
C LEU A 537 1.42 14.16 -25.51
N SER A 538 0.50 14.95 -24.96
CA SER A 538 0.56 15.44 -23.58
C SER A 538 -0.56 14.83 -22.75
N PHE A 539 -0.18 14.12 -21.68
CA PHE A 539 -1.09 13.49 -20.73
C PHE A 539 -1.04 14.27 -19.42
N LEU A 540 -2.11 15.03 -19.14
CA LEU A 540 -2.23 15.84 -17.93
C LEU A 540 -3.21 15.18 -16.96
N SER A 541 -2.69 14.73 -15.82
CA SER A 541 -3.47 14.31 -14.65
C SER A 541 -3.23 15.34 -13.53
N PRO A 542 -4.06 16.39 -13.44
CA PRO A 542 -3.70 17.61 -12.71
C PRO A 542 -3.68 17.40 -11.19
N ILE A 543 -2.56 17.71 -10.53
CA ILE A 543 -2.48 17.81 -9.07
C ILE A 543 -2.74 19.27 -8.68
N THR A 544 -3.86 19.54 -8.00
CA THR A 544 -4.36 20.90 -7.74
C THR A 544 -4.58 21.14 -6.26
N PRO A 545 -3.52 21.31 -5.45
CA PRO A 545 -3.63 21.47 -4.00
C PRO A 545 -4.41 22.71 -3.57
N THR A 546 -4.53 23.71 -4.43
CA THR A 546 -5.27 24.95 -4.18
C THR A 546 -6.76 24.85 -4.55
N SER A 547 -7.20 23.80 -5.26
CA SER A 547 -8.60 23.61 -5.66
C SER A 547 -9.00 22.15 -5.48
N THR A 548 -9.55 21.83 -4.31
CA THR A 548 -10.04 20.49 -4.00
C THR A 548 -11.16 20.06 -4.96
N LEU A 549 -12.00 20.99 -5.43
CA LEU A 549 -13.01 20.71 -6.44
C LEU A 549 -12.38 20.01 -7.64
N ARG A 550 -11.36 20.64 -8.25
CA ARG A 550 -10.67 20.11 -9.43
C ARG A 550 -9.92 18.82 -9.12
N GLN A 551 -9.29 18.75 -7.95
CA GLN A 551 -8.62 17.53 -7.50
C GLN A 551 -9.59 16.35 -7.36
N SER A 552 -10.84 16.58 -6.95
CA SER A 552 -11.85 15.53 -6.74
C SER A 552 -12.46 14.96 -8.02
N ILE A 553 -12.22 15.58 -9.19
CA ILE A 553 -12.74 15.11 -10.48
C ILE A 553 -11.91 13.90 -10.95
N PRO A 554 -12.52 12.71 -11.13
CA PRO A 554 -11.81 11.50 -11.58
C PRO A 554 -11.65 11.49 -13.12
N ALA A 555 -10.99 12.53 -13.63
CA ALA A 555 -10.77 12.75 -15.05
C ALA A 555 -9.39 13.35 -15.34
N SER A 556 -8.91 13.14 -16.57
CA SER A 556 -7.61 13.57 -17.08
C SER A 556 -7.72 14.07 -18.51
N TYR A 557 -6.74 14.86 -18.93
CA TYR A 557 -6.68 15.46 -20.26
C TYR A 557 -5.61 14.81 -21.12
N ILE A 558 -5.90 14.71 -22.42
CA ILE A 558 -4.96 14.28 -23.45
C ILE A 558 -4.97 15.34 -24.54
N SER A 559 -3.87 16.07 -24.71
CA SER A 559 -3.73 17.01 -25.83
C SER A 559 -2.72 16.51 -26.85
N VAL A 560 -3.08 16.63 -28.12
CA VAL A 560 -2.16 16.36 -29.24
C VAL A 560 -1.79 17.70 -29.86
N HIS A 561 -0.51 18.04 -29.78
CA HIS A 561 0.05 19.25 -30.38
C HIS A 561 0.82 18.86 -31.64
N VAL A 562 0.58 19.59 -32.73
CA VAL A 562 1.22 19.34 -34.02
C VAL A 562 1.81 20.64 -34.54
N SER A 563 3.06 20.59 -35.01
CA SER A 563 3.74 21.73 -35.62
C SER A 563 4.54 21.29 -36.85
N GLY A 564 4.33 21.96 -37.98
CA GLY A 564 5.05 21.65 -39.22
C GLY A 564 4.43 22.28 -40.46
N THR A 565 4.79 21.75 -41.62
CA THR A 565 4.49 22.35 -42.95
C THR A 565 3.57 21.50 -43.82
N PHE A 566 3.25 20.27 -43.43
CA PHE A 566 2.40 19.35 -44.19
C PHE A 566 1.27 18.79 -43.34
N ASP A 567 0.16 18.43 -43.99
CA ASP A 567 -1.03 17.91 -43.34
C ASP A 567 -0.78 16.57 -42.65
N ILE A 568 -1.46 16.35 -41.53
CA ILE A 568 -1.40 15.11 -40.77
C ILE A 568 -2.78 14.83 -40.15
N ASP A 569 -3.18 13.57 -40.14
CA ASP A 569 -4.38 13.11 -39.47
C ASP A 569 -4.00 12.29 -38.24
N VAL A 570 -4.73 12.44 -37.14
CA VAL A 570 -4.51 11.71 -35.88
C VAL A 570 -5.75 10.92 -35.51
N TYR A 571 -5.54 9.69 -35.07
CA TYR A 571 -6.56 8.77 -34.56
C TYR A 571 -6.21 8.35 -33.13
N ILE A 572 -7.22 8.24 -32.29
CA ILE A 572 -7.12 7.79 -30.89
C ILE A 572 -8.29 6.86 -30.58
N ASP A 573 -8.03 5.73 -29.94
CA ASP A 573 -9.07 4.82 -29.45
C ASP A 573 -8.81 4.27 -28.05
N VAL A 574 -9.91 3.90 -27.38
CA VAL A 574 -9.95 3.14 -26.13
C VAL A 574 -10.93 1.98 -26.28
N ASN A 575 -10.77 0.90 -25.51
CA ASN A 575 -11.68 -0.25 -25.52
C ASN A 575 -12.43 -0.42 -24.17
N GLY A 576 -13.17 -1.53 -24.04
CA GLY A 576 -13.94 -1.82 -22.84
C GLY A 576 -13.14 -2.23 -21.59
N GLN A 577 -11.83 -2.48 -21.67
CA GLN A 577 -11.01 -2.90 -20.52
C GLN A 577 -10.88 -1.82 -19.43
N TRP A 578 -11.32 -0.58 -19.70
CA TRP A 578 -11.33 0.50 -18.74
C TRP A 578 -12.45 0.36 -17.69
N VAL A 579 -13.51 -0.41 -17.95
CA VAL A 579 -14.69 -0.55 -17.07
C VAL A 579 -14.77 -1.91 -16.37
N SER A 580 -13.90 -2.86 -16.72
CA SER A 580 -13.86 -4.20 -16.12
C SER A 580 -12.52 -4.87 -16.41
N GLY A 581 -12.00 -5.60 -15.43
CA GLY A 581 -10.82 -6.46 -15.62
C GLY A 581 -11.16 -7.78 -16.32
N HIS A 582 -12.45 -8.19 -16.29
CA HIS A 582 -12.95 -9.38 -16.98
C HIS A 582 -13.11 -9.10 -18.47
N ARG A 583 -12.29 -9.73 -19.31
CA ARG A 583 -12.25 -9.55 -20.77
C ARG A 583 -13.51 -10.05 -21.48
N GLU A 584 -14.25 -10.93 -20.83
CA GLU A 584 -15.52 -11.53 -21.23
C GLU A 584 -16.73 -10.70 -20.77
N ALA A 585 -16.54 -9.69 -19.92
CA ALA A 585 -17.64 -8.87 -19.43
C ALA A 585 -18.37 -8.21 -20.59
N ARG A 586 -19.71 -8.30 -20.57
CA ARG A 586 -20.57 -7.61 -21.52
C ARG A 586 -20.61 -6.12 -21.19
N ILE A 587 -20.41 -5.30 -22.21
CA ILE A 587 -20.46 -3.84 -22.08
C ILE A 587 -21.54 -3.27 -22.98
N VAL A 588 -22.11 -2.17 -22.52
CA VAL A 588 -23.03 -1.32 -23.26
C VAL A 588 -22.39 0.05 -23.43
N TRP A 589 -22.77 0.75 -24.48
CA TRP A 589 -22.24 2.08 -24.74
C TRP A 589 -23.29 3.00 -25.33
N ASP A 590 -23.06 4.29 -25.14
CA ASP A 590 -23.85 5.36 -25.69
C ASP A 590 -22.95 6.46 -26.26
N PHE A 591 -23.51 7.31 -27.10
CA PHE A 591 -22.81 8.44 -27.69
C PHE A 591 -23.67 9.71 -27.63
N GLU A 592 -23.21 10.66 -26.84
CA GLU A 592 -23.91 11.90 -26.59
C GLU A 592 -23.27 13.09 -27.32
N HIS A 593 -24.12 14.01 -27.76
CA HIS A 593 -23.72 15.31 -28.29
C HIS A 593 -24.17 16.40 -27.33
N ASN A 594 -23.30 16.79 -26.41
CA ASN A 594 -23.64 17.77 -25.38
C ASN A 594 -23.43 19.17 -25.98
N ALA A 595 -24.53 19.91 -26.14
CA ALA A 595 -24.52 21.24 -26.72
C ALA A 595 -24.67 22.29 -25.61
N LEU A 596 -23.55 22.84 -25.17
CA LEU A 596 -23.50 24.05 -24.34
C LEU A 596 -24.00 25.29 -25.10
N ASP A 597 -23.48 25.47 -26.31
CA ASP A 597 -23.86 26.48 -27.30
C ASP A 597 -23.37 26.04 -28.71
N ASP A 598 -23.61 26.87 -29.74
CA ASP A 598 -23.21 26.59 -31.12
C ASP A 598 -21.68 26.42 -31.31
N LYS A 599 -20.85 26.84 -30.35
CA LYS A 599 -19.38 26.82 -30.42
C LYS A 599 -18.73 25.72 -29.58
N HIS A 600 -19.37 25.27 -28.51
CA HIS A 600 -18.79 24.34 -27.53
C HIS A 600 -19.51 22.99 -27.48
N ARG A 601 -19.97 22.50 -28.63
CA ARG A 601 -20.56 21.16 -28.71
C ARG A 601 -19.48 20.10 -28.49
N LEU A 602 -19.73 19.20 -27.55
CA LEU A 602 -18.87 18.06 -27.20
C LEU A 602 -19.44 16.76 -27.77
N LYS A 603 -18.56 15.80 -27.98
CA LYS A 603 -18.87 14.42 -28.38
C LYS A 603 -18.33 13.49 -27.31
N THR A 604 -19.18 12.68 -26.71
CA THR A 604 -18.79 11.82 -25.60
C THR A 604 -19.27 10.40 -25.81
N PHE A 605 -18.33 9.45 -25.86
CA PHE A 605 -18.66 8.04 -25.67
C PHE A 605 -18.79 7.76 -24.18
N LYS A 606 -19.90 7.11 -23.80
CA LYS A 606 -20.09 6.53 -22.48
C LYS A 606 -20.05 5.03 -22.60
N VAL A 607 -19.22 4.36 -21.80
CA VAL A 607 -19.11 2.90 -21.78
C VAL A 607 -19.32 2.43 -20.36
N THR A 608 -20.14 1.40 -20.19
CA THR A 608 -20.45 0.82 -18.88
C THR A 608 -20.56 -0.69 -19.02
N ARG A 609 -20.26 -1.42 -17.96
CA ARG A 609 -20.61 -2.84 -17.90
C ARG A 609 -22.14 -2.99 -17.95
N GLU A 610 -22.65 -3.96 -18.71
CA GLU A 610 -24.10 -4.22 -18.84
C GLU A 610 -24.73 -4.54 -17.48
N GLU A 611 -24.00 -5.30 -16.64
CA GLU A 611 -24.36 -5.60 -15.26
C GLU A 611 -23.23 -5.14 -14.32
N GLU A 612 -23.39 -3.98 -13.69
CA GLU A 612 -22.41 -3.46 -12.72
C GLU A 612 -22.42 -4.25 -11.41
N LEU A 613 -21.22 -4.55 -10.89
CA LEU A 613 -21.03 -5.17 -9.58
C LEU A 613 -20.47 -4.12 -8.61
N LEU A 614 -21.38 -3.42 -7.92
CA LEU A 614 -21.00 -2.39 -6.96
C LEU A 614 -20.02 -2.93 -5.91
N PHE A 615 -19.03 -2.11 -5.60
CA PHE A 615 -18.02 -2.36 -4.57
C PHE A 615 -17.22 -3.66 -4.75
N THR A 616 -17.14 -4.15 -6.00
CA THR A 616 -16.44 -5.39 -6.35
C THR A 616 -15.21 -5.09 -7.20
N GLU A 617 -14.10 -5.73 -6.86
CA GLU A 617 -12.89 -5.73 -7.68
C GLU A 617 -12.64 -7.12 -8.26
N ASN A 618 -12.16 -7.19 -9.50
CA ASN A 618 -11.69 -8.45 -10.06
C ASN A 618 -10.34 -8.85 -9.42
N ARG A 619 -10.40 -9.66 -8.36
CA ARG A 619 -9.24 -10.22 -7.64
C ARG A 619 -9.05 -11.72 -7.83
N GLY A 620 -10.08 -12.42 -8.30
CA GLY A 620 -10.09 -13.88 -8.51
C GLY A 620 -9.44 -14.31 -9.83
N GLY A 621 -8.28 -13.75 -10.19
CA GLY A 621 -7.65 -13.96 -11.50
C GLY A 621 -7.55 -12.71 -12.39
N GLY A 622 -7.85 -11.53 -11.85
CA GLY A 622 -7.68 -10.25 -12.54
C GLY A 622 -7.05 -9.15 -11.68
N ASN A 623 -7.27 -7.91 -12.12
CA ASN A 623 -6.30 -6.82 -12.02
C ASN A 623 -6.64 -5.79 -10.93
N ALA A 624 -7.46 -6.16 -9.93
CA ALA A 624 -7.96 -5.24 -8.90
C ALA A 624 -8.61 -3.96 -9.48
N GLN A 625 -9.16 -4.06 -10.70
CA GLN A 625 -10.00 -3.04 -11.35
C GLN A 625 -11.41 -3.10 -10.78
N ALA A 626 -12.09 -1.96 -10.76
CA ALA A 626 -13.50 -1.88 -10.38
C ALA A 626 -14.37 -2.61 -11.41
N GLU A 627 -15.41 -3.26 -10.90
CA GLU A 627 -16.43 -3.94 -11.70
C GLU A 627 -17.75 -3.13 -11.78
N TRP A 628 -17.68 -1.84 -11.42
CA TRP A 628 -18.69 -0.80 -11.59
C TRP A 628 -18.03 0.55 -11.86
N GLY A 629 -18.82 1.49 -12.38
CA GLY A 629 -18.35 2.77 -12.90
C GLY A 629 -18.45 2.81 -14.41
N SER A 630 -18.47 4.03 -14.94
CA SER A 630 -18.56 4.27 -16.39
C SER A 630 -17.35 5.03 -16.89
N LEU A 631 -16.82 4.61 -18.03
CA LEU A 631 -15.82 5.34 -18.80
C LEU A 631 -16.53 6.40 -19.65
N TYR A 632 -16.00 7.62 -19.62
CA TYR A 632 -16.39 8.70 -20.51
C TYR A 632 -15.18 9.16 -21.32
N PHE A 633 -15.29 9.12 -22.65
CA PHE A 633 -14.26 9.59 -23.56
C PHE A 633 -14.81 10.75 -24.42
N THR A 634 -14.33 11.96 -24.13
CA THR A 634 -14.88 13.21 -24.67
C THR A 634 -13.93 13.89 -25.65
N ALA A 635 -14.48 14.46 -26.72
CA ALA A 635 -13.78 15.19 -27.76
C ALA A 635 -14.56 16.44 -28.22
N PRO A 636 -13.93 17.39 -28.93
CA PRO A 636 -14.61 18.56 -29.46
C PRO A 636 -15.43 18.19 -30.70
N SER A 637 -16.45 18.98 -31.04
CA SER A 637 -17.38 18.63 -32.12
C SER A 637 -16.78 18.52 -33.53
N ASP A 638 -15.61 19.09 -33.78
CA ASP A 638 -14.95 19.12 -35.08
C ASP A 638 -14.13 17.86 -35.39
N VAL A 639 -14.00 16.93 -34.44
CA VAL A 639 -13.43 15.59 -34.71
C VAL A 639 -14.44 14.68 -35.39
N ARG A 640 -13.96 13.70 -36.14
CA ARG A 640 -14.75 12.53 -36.55
C ARG A 640 -14.78 11.51 -35.42
N HIS A 641 -15.84 10.70 -35.37
CA HIS A 641 -15.99 9.65 -34.37
C HIS A 641 -16.39 8.33 -35.03
N GLU A 642 -16.08 7.21 -34.39
CA GLU A 642 -16.66 5.92 -34.74
C GLU A 642 -16.59 4.94 -33.57
N CYS A 643 -17.60 4.08 -33.43
CA CYS A 643 -17.53 2.89 -32.58
C CYS A 643 -17.73 1.65 -33.43
N GLY A 644 -16.90 0.63 -33.22
CA GLY A 644 -16.96 -0.63 -33.96
C GLY A 644 -15.73 -1.52 -33.69
N THR A 645 -15.54 -2.56 -34.49
CA THR A 645 -14.41 -3.51 -34.34
C THR A 645 -13.05 -2.83 -34.54
N SER A 646 -12.14 -3.03 -33.58
CA SER A 646 -10.81 -2.40 -33.53
C SER A 646 -10.03 -2.51 -34.84
N ALA A 647 -9.97 -3.70 -35.44
CA ALA A 647 -9.22 -3.92 -36.66
C ALA A 647 -9.78 -3.15 -37.87
N ILE A 648 -11.11 -3.12 -38.01
CA ILE A 648 -11.78 -2.43 -39.13
C ILE A 648 -11.55 -0.92 -39.03
N LEU A 649 -11.73 -0.35 -37.84
CA LEU A 649 -11.58 1.10 -37.63
C LEU A 649 -10.13 1.55 -37.85
N ARG A 650 -9.15 0.82 -37.29
CA ARG A 650 -7.72 1.12 -37.46
C ARG A 650 -7.27 0.99 -38.91
N GLN A 651 -7.72 -0.03 -39.64
CA GLN A 651 -7.44 -0.21 -41.08
C GLN A 651 -8.09 0.89 -41.91
N ARG A 652 -9.37 1.22 -41.64
CA ARG A 652 -10.09 2.29 -42.35
C ARG A 652 -9.40 3.64 -42.17
N PHE A 653 -9.07 4.00 -40.93
CA PHE A 653 -8.33 5.22 -40.65
C PHE A 653 -6.99 5.22 -41.39
N SER A 654 -6.24 4.12 -41.34
CA SER A 654 -4.94 4.01 -42.02
C SER A 654 -5.06 4.20 -43.54
N ALA A 655 -6.12 3.70 -44.16
CA ALA A 655 -6.37 3.83 -45.60
C ALA A 655 -6.91 5.21 -46.02
N THR A 656 -7.68 5.88 -45.16
CA THR A 656 -8.49 7.04 -45.56
C THR A 656 -8.18 8.34 -44.80
N GLY A 657 -7.45 8.27 -43.68
CA GLY A 657 -7.20 9.39 -42.77
C GLY A 657 -8.42 9.83 -41.95
N THR A 658 -9.54 9.11 -41.99
CA THR A 658 -10.81 9.57 -41.40
C THR A 658 -11.71 8.45 -40.87
N LEU A 659 -12.80 8.86 -40.20
CA LEU A 659 -13.83 8.00 -39.60
C LEU A 659 -15.24 8.39 -40.09
N GLU A 660 -16.20 7.48 -39.99
CA GLU A 660 -17.50 7.61 -40.67
C GLU A 660 -18.57 8.43 -39.91
N ASN A 661 -18.35 8.75 -38.63
CA ASN A 661 -19.39 9.31 -37.72
C ASN A 661 -20.53 8.32 -37.45
N GLU A 662 -20.18 7.04 -37.29
CA GLU A 662 -21.14 5.96 -37.03
C GLU A 662 -20.91 5.38 -35.63
N VAL A 663 -21.98 4.97 -34.97
CA VAL A 663 -21.91 4.33 -33.66
C VAL A 663 -22.58 2.97 -33.78
N ASP A 664 -21.78 1.91 -33.66
CA ASP A 664 -22.28 0.55 -33.57
C ASP A 664 -23.31 0.43 -32.43
N SER A 665 -24.40 -0.29 -32.65
CA SER A 665 -25.45 -0.52 -31.64
C SER A 665 -25.51 -1.98 -31.18
N ALA A 666 -24.62 -2.85 -31.67
CA ALA A 666 -24.55 -4.25 -31.30
C ALA A 666 -23.67 -4.46 -30.05
N PHE A 667 -24.26 -4.29 -28.87
CA PHE A 667 -23.59 -4.51 -27.58
C PHE A 667 -23.07 -5.93 -27.39
N ARG A 668 -21.82 -6.05 -26.96
CA ARG A 668 -21.08 -7.31 -26.86
C ARG A 668 -19.99 -7.26 -25.78
N SER A 669 -19.31 -8.37 -25.56
CA SER A 669 -18.23 -8.47 -24.58
C SER A 669 -16.99 -7.69 -25.01
N ILE A 670 -16.18 -7.28 -24.04
CA ILE A 670 -15.00 -6.41 -24.25
C ILE A 670 -14.07 -6.91 -25.36
N MET A 671 -13.85 -8.24 -25.46
CA MET A 671 -12.97 -8.83 -26.47
C MET A 671 -13.72 -9.54 -27.62
N ASP A 672 -15.05 -9.52 -27.64
CA ASP A 672 -15.84 -10.06 -28.76
C ASP A 672 -15.92 -9.01 -29.86
N GLU A 673 -15.37 -9.31 -31.04
CA GLU A 673 -15.16 -8.33 -32.13
C GLU A 673 -14.69 -6.96 -31.60
N GLU A 674 -13.68 -7.00 -30.70
CA GLU A 674 -13.20 -5.93 -29.81
C GLU A 674 -13.77 -4.54 -30.17
N PRO A 675 -14.86 -4.11 -29.52
CA PRO A 675 -15.40 -2.76 -29.75
C PRO A 675 -14.42 -1.72 -29.20
N VAL A 676 -14.08 -0.75 -30.06
CA VAL A 676 -13.30 0.43 -29.69
C VAL A 676 -14.11 1.70 -29.90
N PHE A 677 -13.76 2.73 -29.14
CA PHE A 677 -14.39 4.05 -29.14
C PHE A 677 -13.37 5.05 -29.64
N ALA A 678 -13.54 5.50 -30.87
CA ALA A 678 -12.48 6.18 -31.60
C ALA A 678 -12.85 7.61 -32.01
N PHE A 679 -11.86 8.49 -31.98
CA PHE A 679 -11.92 9.81 -32.60
C PHE A 679 -10.80 9.99 -33.62
N ALA A 680 -11.06 10.81 -34.63
CA ALA A 680 -10.05 11.22 -35.62
C ALA A 680 -10.10 12.72 -35.91
N LYS A 681 -8.93 13.36 -35.96
CA LYS A 681 -8.75 14.80 -36.21
C LYS A 681 -7.77 15.02 -37.35
N SER A 682 -8.18 15.81 -38.35
CA SER A 682 -7.32 16.28 -39.43
C SER A 682 -6.70 17.63 -39.09
N PHE A 683 -5.38 17.74 -39.24
CA PHE A 683 -4.61 18.98 -39.10
C PHE A 683 -4.20 19.50 -40.48
N LYS A 684 -4.66 20.72 -40.81
CA LYS A 684 -4.40 21.38 -42.09
C LYS A 684 -3.28 22.39 -41.95
N LEU A 685 -2.04 21.91 -42.10
CA LEU A 685 -0.82 22.70 -41.91
C LEU A 685 -0.23 23.23 -43.22
N SER A 686 -0.59 22.61 -44.35
CA SER A 686 -0.14 23.00 -45.68
C SER A 686 -0.84 24.29 -46.16
N GLY A 687 -0.30 25.45 -45.80
CA GLY A 687 -0.71 26.75 -46.32
C GLY A 687 0.09 27.18 -47.56
N ASN A 688 -0.39 28.16 -48.34
CA ASN A 688 0.32 28.79 -49.48
C ASN A 688 1.64 29.52 -49.11
N SER A 689 2.15 29.34 -47.89
CA SER A 689 3.38 29.94 -47.39
C SER A 689 4.32 28.85 -46.87
N SER A 690 5.61 28.96 -47.17
CA SER A 690 6.70 28.09 -46.68
C SER A 690 6.99 28.23 -45.17
N LYS A 691 5.99 28.59 -44.35
CA LYS A 691 6.14 28.87 -42.92
C LYS A 691 5.42 27.78 -42.13
N SER A 692 6.14 27.18 -41.17
CA SER A 692 5.58 26.21 -40.23
C SER A 692 4.35 26.78 -39.51
N SER A 693 3.30 25.96 -39.40
CA SER A 693 2.07 26.25 -38.67
C SER A 693 1.87 25.23 -37.56
N SER A 694 1.11 25.61 -36.53
CA SER A 694 0.85 24.75 -35.38
C SER A 694 -0.63 24.74 -35.04
N ASP A 695 -1.13 23.59 -34.60
CA ASP A 695 -2.51 23.37 -34.18
C ASP A 695 -2.55 22.27 -33.10
N SER A 696 -3.69 22.12 -32.43
CA SER A 696 -3.86 21.12 -31.37
C SER A 696 -5.30 20.68 -31.19
N VAL A 697 -5.49 19.50 -30.60
CA VAL A 697 -6.81 19.00 -30.18
C VAL A 697 -6.75 18.47 -28.75
N LEU A 698 -7.85 18.64 -28.01
CA LEU A 698 -8.00 18.20 -26.62
C LEU A 698 -9.03 17.09 -26.53
N PHE A 699 -8.65 15.98 -25.90
CA PHE A 699 -9.53 14.90 -25.47
C PHE A 699 -9.52 14.80 -23.95
N THR A 700 -10.56 14.22 -23.36
CA THR A 700 -10.59 13.90 -21.92
C THR A 700 -11.08 12.48 -21.68
N LEU A 701 -10.47 11.81 -20.72
CA LEU A 701 -10.93 10.52 -20.18
C LEU A 701 -11.41 10.74 -18.75
N ALA A 702 -12.55 10.18 -18.39
CA ALA A 702 -13.04 10.11 -17.01
C ALA A 702 -13.52 8.70 -16.70
N HIS A 703 -13.22 8.21 -15.49
CA HIS A 703 -13.78 6.96 -14.99
C HIS A 703 -14.54 7.27 -13.70
N ILE A 704 -15.87 7.25 -13.77
CA ILE A 704 -16.72 7.80 -12.70
C ILE A 704 -17.46 6.67 -12.00
N GLN A 705 -17.23 6.55 -10.70
CA GLN A 705 -18.02 5.75 -9.77
C GLN A 705 -18.96 6.63 -8.95
N ASP A 706 -20.20 6.16 -8.80
CA ASP A 706 -21.19 6.76 -7.92
C ASP A 706 -22.18 5.66 -7.50
N PRO A 707 -22.07 5.12 -6.28
CA PRO A 707 -21.18 5.50 -5.17
C PRO A 707 -19.70 5.13 -5.36
N VAL A 708 -18.80 5.77 -4.59
CA VAL A 708 -17.34 5.54 -4.66
C VAL A 708 -16.85 4.43 -3.73
N VAL A 709 -17.40 4.34 -2.51
CA VAL A 709 -17.09 3.31 -1.51
C VAL A 709 -18.31 2.99 -0.65
N GLN A 710 -18.28 1.88 0.08
CA GLN A 710 -19.17 1.66 1.22
C GLN A 710 -18.40 1.78 2.53
N PHE A 711 -18.95 2.54 3.48
CA PHE A 711 -18.27 2.92 4.72
C PHE A 711 -19.17 2.68 5.93
N ALA A 712 -18.69 1.88 6.89
CA ALA A 712 -19.35 1.65 8.16
C ALA A 712 -18.93 2.72 9.17
N SER A 713 -19.91 3.41 9.76
CA SER A 713 -19.67 4.34 10.86
C SER A 713 -20.82 4.31 11.88
N ALA A 714 -20.87 5.28 12.81
CA ALA A 714 -21.99 5.39 13.75
C ALA A 714 -23.36 5.52 13.07
N ARG A 715 -23.39 5.93 11.79
CA ARG A 715 -24.59 6.02 10.94
C ARG A 715 -25.01 4.67 10.35
N GLY A 716 -24.24 3.60 10.58
CA GLY A 716 -24.36 2.31 9.88
C GLY A 716 -23.53 2.28 8.59
N LEU A 717 -23.75 1.23 7.79
CA LEU A 717 -23.10 1.08 6.49
C LEU A 717 -23.72 2.05 5.48
N THR A 718 -22.91 2.97 4.97
CA THR A 718 -23.33 4.07 4.09
C THR A 718 -22.65 3.97 2.73
N TYR A 719 -23.40 4.16 1.65
CA TYR A 719 -22.83 4.30 0.31
C TYR A 719 -22.40 5.73 0.11
N MET A 720 -21.10 5.90 -0.06
CA MET A 720 -20.48 7.20 -0.03
C MET A 720 -20.54 7.83 -1.43
N ARG A 721 -21.10 9.04 -1.49
CA ARG A 721 -21.15 9.84 -2.73
C ARG A 721 -19.77 10.43 -3.05
N PRO A 722 -19.41 10.58 -4.32
CA PRO A 722 -18.20 11.32 -4.69
C PRO A 722 -18.31 12.80 -4.31
N LEU A 723 -17.18 13.41 -3.91
CA LEU A 723 -17.13 14.80 -3.43
C LEU A 723 -17.55 15.82 -4.50
N TRP A 724 -17.21 15.58 -5.78
CA TRP A 724 -17.51 16.49 -6.89
C TRP A 724 -19.01 16.79 -7.04
N LYS A 725 -19.89 15.89 -6.56
CA LYS A 725 -21.34 16.14 -6.54
C LYS A 725 -21.76 17.27 -5.59
N SER A 726 -20.86 17.88 -4.85
CA SER A 726 -21.13 19.10 -4.09
C SER A 726 -21.31 20.31 -5.00
N TRP A 727 -20.78 20.26 -6.23
CA TRP A 727 -20.84 21.37 -7.20
C TRP A 727 -21.63 21.04 -8.46
N PHE A 728 -21.68 19.77 -8.86
CA PHE A 728 -22.36 19.35 -10.08
C PHE A 728 -23.56 18.45 -9.78
N ALA A 729 -24.68 18.72 -10.43
CA ALA A 729 -25.91 17.96 -10.23
C ALA A 729 -25.83 16.55 -10.87
N ASP A 730 -25.12 16.45 -11.99
CA ASP A 730 -24.97 15.23 -12.77
C ASP A 730 -23.59 15.14 -13.46
N VAL A 731 -23.37 14.02 -14.15
CA VAL A 731 -22.11 13.73 -14.84
C VAL A 731 -21.94 14.60 -16.10
N GLU A 732 -23.02 15.00 -16.76
CA GLU A 732 -22.94 15.86 -17.96
C GLU A 732 -22.35 17.22 -17.59
N GLU A 733 -22.86 17.84 -16.52
CA GLU A 733 -22.35 19.11 -16.00
C GLU A 733 -20.88 19.01 -15.57
N LEU A 734 -20.51 17.92 -14.88
CA LEU A 734 -19.14 17.63 -14.47
C LEU A 734 -18.18 17.54 -15.67
N LEU A 735 -18.51 16.74 -16.67
CA LEU A 735 -17.67 16.52 -17.85
C LEU A 735 -17.52 17.79 -18.68
N THR A 736 -18.62 18.55 -18.76
CA THR A 736 -18.66 19.84 -19.45
C THR A 736 -17.77 20.87 -18.76
N TYR A 737 -17.87 20.98 -17.43
CA TYR A 737 -16.98 21.82 -16.63
C TYR A 737 -15.53 21.40 -16.82
N HIS A 738 -15.23 20.11 -16.64
CA HIS A 738 -13.87 19.57 -16.78
C HIS A 738 -13.27 19.92 -18.15
N TYR A 739 -13.99 19.68 -19.25
CA TYR A 739 -13.47 19.97 -20.59
C TYR A 739 -13.14 21.46 -20.79
N LEU A 740 -14.03 22.36 -20.35
CA LEU A 740 -13.84 23.81 -20.48
C LEU A 740 -12.80 24.38 -19.51
N ASP A 741 -12.59 23.70 -18.37
CA ASP A 741 -11.68 24.13 -17.32
C ASP A 741 -10.20 23.79 -17.61
N PHE A 742 -9.90 23.17 -18.75
CA PHE A 742 -8.55 22.74 -19.13
C PHE A 742 -7.47 23.82 -18.89
N HIS A 743 -7.75 25.08 -19.23
CA HIS A 743 -6.77 26.16 -19.01
C HIS A 743 -6.46 26.38 -17.53
N ASN A 744 -7.49 26.46 -16.66
CA ASN A 744 -7.29 26.69 -15.24
C ASN A 744 -6.66 25.47 -14.57
N ALA A 745 -7.16 24.26 -14.88
CA ALA A 745 -6.61 23.02 -14.36
C ALA A 745 -5.13 22.86 -14.73
N LYS A 746 -4.77 23.18 -15.99
CA LYS A 746 -3.38 23.18 -16.44
C LYS A 746 -2.54 24.23 -15.71
N THR A 747 -3.01 25.47 -15.59
CA THR A 747 -2.29 26.54 -14.89
C THR A 747 -2.01 26.15 -13.44
N LEU A 748 -3.02 25.73 -12.67
CA LEU A 748 -2.85 25.34 -11.28
C LEU A 748 -1.92 24.12 -11.11
N ALA A 749 -2.01 23.14 -12.01
CA ALA A 749 -1.14 21.98 -12.00
C ALA A 749 0.32 22.33 -12.37
N SER A 750 0.52 23.23 -13.34
CA SER A 750 1.83 23.74 -13.72
C SER A 750 2.46 24.56 -12.60
N ASP A 751 1.70 25.44 -11.95
CA ASP A 751 2.18 26.22 -10.79
C ASP A 751 2.70 25.29 -9.69
N TYR A 752 1.95 24.21 -9.38
CA TYR A 752 2.38 23.19 -8.43
C TYR A 752 3.65 22.47 -8.88
N SER A 753 3.69 21.96 -10.12
CA SER A 753 4.84 21.24 -10.67
C SER A 753 6.11 22.11 -10.69
N GLU A 754 6.01 23.38 -11.09
CA GLU A 754 7.13 24.31 -11.17
C GLU A 754 7.71 24.63 -9.79
N GLN A 755 6.84 24.95 -8.83
CA GLN A 755 7.31 25.24 -7.47
C GLN A 755 7.83 24.00 -6.76
N LEU A 756 7.24 22.81 -7.00
CA LEU A 756 7.77 21.55 -6.49
C LEU A 756 9.20 21.31 -7.02
N ALA A 757 9.45 21.57 -8.30
CA ALA A 757 10.78 21.46 -8.88
C ALA A 757 11.77 22.45 -8.23
N VAL A 758 11.34 23.68 -7.97
CA VAL A 758 12.17 24.68 -7.26
C VAL A 758 12.49 24.23 -5.85
N ASP A 759 11.50 23.80 -5.08
CA ASP A 759 11.67 23.39 -3.68
C ASP A 759 12.55 22.13 -3.60
N ALA A 760 12.31 21.12 -4.46
CA ALA A 760 13.12 19.90 -4.51
C ALA A 760 14.57 20.15 -4.94
N TRP A 761 14.79 21.03 -5.92
CA TRP A 761 16.13 21.41 -6.32
C TRP A 761 16.91 22.08 -5.19
N GLN A 762 16.26 22.99 -4.44
CA GLN A 762 16.88 23.67 -3.29
C GLN A 762 17.17 22.71 -2.12
N SER A 763 16.30 21.72 -1.92
CA SER A 763 16.39 20.76 -0.82
C SER A 763 17.42 19.65 -1.06
N GLY A 764 17.63 19.29 -2.33
CA GLY A 764 18.49 18.17 -2.71
C GLY A 764 19.29 18.47 -3.96
N SER A 765 18.79 18.02 -5.11
CA SER A 765 19.51 18.06 -6.39
C SER A 765 18.55 17.92 -7.57
N ASP A 766 19.06 18.01 -8.80
CA ASP A 766 18.30 17.72 -10.03
C ASP A 766 17.68 16.31 -10.00
N ASN A 767 18.40 15.32 -9.44
CA ASN A 767 17.89 13.96 -9.27
C ASN A 767 16.65 13.95 -8.36
N TYR A 768 16.64 14.77 -7.30
CA TYR A 768 15.53 14.80 -6.36
C TYR A 768 14.25 15.36 -7.00
N VAL A 769 14.39 16.36 -7.89
CA VAL A 769 13.27 16.93 -8.67
C VAL A 769 12.51 15.84 -9.42
N ASP A 770 13.23 14.99 -10.14
CA ASP A 770 12.62 13.91 -10.94
C ASP A 770 11.97 12.84 -10.07
N ILE A 771 12.57 12.51 -8.92
CA ILE A 771 12.03 11.52 -7.96
C ILE A 771 10.67 11.97 -7.42
N VAL A 772 10.56 13.21 -6.93
CA VAL A 772 9.28 13.71 -6.38
C VAL A 772 8.24 13.93 -7.48
N ALA A 773 8.66 14.35 -8.68
CA ALA A 773 7.78 14.47 -9.83
C ALA A 773 7.18 13.12 -10.24
N LEU A 774 7.98 12.05 -10.26
CA LEU A 774 7.50 10.69 -10.56
C LEU A 774 6.52 10.16 -9.49
N SER A 775 6.72 10.56 -8.23
CA SER A 775 5.97 10.04 -7.08
C SER A 775 4.60 10.68 -6.90
N ALA A 776 4.43 11.96 -7.25
CA ALA A 776 3.25 12.75 -6.91
C ALA A 776 1.92 12.14 -7.42
N ARG A 777 1.86 11.72 -8.69
CA ARG A 777 0.67 11.06 -9.26
C ARG A 777 0.42 9.68 -8.67
N GLN A 778 1.48 8.96 -8.28
CA GLN A 778 1.34 7.66 -7.64
C GLN A 778 0.63 7.76 -6.29
N VAL A 779 0.99 8.76 -5.48
CA VAL A 779 0.31 9.01 -4.18
C VAL A 779 -1.17 9.30 -4.40
N MET A 780 -1.49 10.26 -5.27
CA MET A 780 -2.89 10.62 -5.53
C MET A 780 -3.68 9.52 -6.23
N GLY A 781 -3.02 8.67 -7.02
CA GLY A 781 -3.60 7.50 -7.67
C GLY A 781 -4.19 6.46 -6.70
N ALA A 782 -3.87 6.53 -5.40
CA ALA A 782 -4.46 5.66 -4.39
C ALA A 782 -5.69 6.28 -3.69
N THR A 783 -6.06 7.53 -3.99
CA THR A 783 -7.06 8.30 -3.23
C THR A 783 -8.41 8.41 -3.95
N SER A 784 -9.50 8.42 -3.17
CA SER A 784 -10.87 8.67 -3.63
C SER A 784 -11.54 9.73 -2.76
N PHE A 785 -11.91 10.87 -3.35
CA PHE A 785 -12.53 11.99 -2.66
C PHE A 785 -14.04 11.80 -2.56
N SER A 786 -14.58 11.95 -1.36
CA SER A 786 -15.94 11.55 -1.03
C SER A 786 -16.61 12.52 -0.04
N GLY A 787 -17.94 12.41 0.10
CA GLY A 787 -18.71 13.19 1.08
C GLY A 787 -19.32 14.46 0.49
N THR A 788 -19.50 15.48 1.33
CA THR A 788 -19.97 16.81 0.91
C THR A 788 -18.91 17.87 1.21
N ALA A 789 -19.11 19.11 0.74
CA ALA A 789 -18.22 20.21 1.12
C ALA A 789 -18.21 20.45 2.64
N GLU A 790 -19.31 20.17 3.34
CA GLU A 790 -19.42 20.32 4.80
C GLU A 790 -18.79 19.14 5.56
N GLU A 791 -18.90 17.92 5.02
CA GLU A 791 -18.34 16.69 5.61
C GLU A 791 -17.50 15.91 4.57
N PRO A 792 -16.36 16.46 4.14
CA PRO A 792 -15.48 15.83 3.16
C PRO A 792 -14.63 14.73 3.80
N LEU A 793 -14.43 13.64 3.04
CA LEU A 793 -13.60 12.50 3.42
C LEU A 793 -12.72 12.09 2.23
N ILE A 794 -11.56 11.49 2.53
CA ILE A 794 -10.73 10.82 1.52
C ILE A 794 -10.54 9.37 1.95
N PHE A 795 -10.80 8.45 1.01
CA PHE A 795 -10.51 7.03 1.18
C PHE A 795 -9.26 6.65 0.40
N LEU A 796 -8.38 5.86 1.02
CA LEU A 796 -7.12 5.41 0.44
C LEU A 796 -7.16 3.89 0.24
N LYS A 797 -6.80 3.45 -0.97
CA LYS A 797 -6.56 2.04 -1.29
C LYS A 797 -5.11 1.69 -1.01
N GLU A 798 -4.89 0.60 -0.28
CA GLU A 798 -3.56 0.01 -0.20
C GLU A 798 -3.25 -0.75 -1.50
N ILE A 799 -2.56 -0.10 -2.42
CA ILE A 799 -2.19 -0.68 -3.71
C ILE A 799 -1.10 -1.75 -3.52
N SER A 800 -1.12 -2.80 -4.35
CA SER A 800 -0.09 -3.87 -4.45
C SER A 800 0.38 -4.52 -3.13
N SER A 801 -0.55 -4.78 -2.22
CA SER A 801 -0.34 -5.52 -0.96
C SER A 801 -1.45 -6.57 -0.79
N ASN A 802 -2.02 -6.75 0.41
CA ASN A 802 -3.26 -7.52 0.63
C ASN A 802 -4.53 -6.77 0.15
N GLY A 803 -4.39 -5.48 -0.15
CA GLY A 803 -5.42 -4.61 -0.70
C GLY A 803 -6.42 -4.07 0.32
N ASN A 804 -6.01 -3.99 1.59
CA ASN A 804 -6.72 -3.31 2.67
C ASN A 804 -7.06 -1.86 2.31
N SER A 805 -7.97 -1.27 3.10
CA SER A 805 -8.47 0.09 2.89
C SER A 805 -8.20 0.96 4.09
N GLN A 806 -7.73 2.18 3.86
CA GLN A 806 -7.43 3.13 4.93
C GLN A 806 -6.40 2.62 5.94
N THR A 807 -5.41 1.85 5.48
CA THR A 807 -4.36 1.28 6.32
C THR A 807 -3.48 2.39 6.93
N VAL A 808 -3.36 2.42 8.25
CA VAL A 808 -2.71 3.51 9.00
C VAL A 808 -1.20 3.56 8.72
N ASP A 809 -0.53 2.42 8.76
CA ASP A 809 0.90 2.29 8.47
C ASP A 809 1.27 2.51 6.98
N VAL A 810 0.27 2.61 6.10
CA VAL A 810 0.42 3.05 4.69
C VAL A 810 0.17 4.55 4.53
N ILE A 811 -0.77 5.11 5.30
CA ILE A 811 -1.00 6.56 5.34
C ILE A 811 0.21 7.27 5.95
N PHE A 812 0.85 6.68 6.97
CA PHE A 812 2.01 7.25 7.64
C PHE A 812 3.19 7.58 6.71
N PRO A 813 3.75 6.65 5.90
CA PRO A 813 4.79 6.97 4.94
C PRO A 813 4.29 7.87 3.80
N ALA A 814 3.00 7.84 3.46
CA ALA A 814 2.45 8.77 2.47
C ALA A 814 2.30 10.21 3.01
N TRP A 815 2.34 10.38 4.35
CA TRP A 815 2.00 11.61 5.06
C TRP A 815 2.86 12.84 4.68
N PRO A 816 4.18 12.74 4.42
CA PRO A 816 4.99 13.88 4.02
C PRO A 816 4.47 14.58 2.75
N PHE A 817 3.94 13.81 1.78
CA PHE A 817 3.29 14.39 0.61
C PHE A 817 2.08 15.23 1.02
N PHE A 818 1.18 14.72 1.86
CA PHE A 818 -0.01 15.47 2.27
C PHE A 818 0.35 16.72 3.09
N LEU A 819 1.36 16.66 3.97
CA LEU A 819 1.82 17.82 4.70
C LEU A 819 2.36 18.93 3.80
N TYR A 820 3.17 18.58 2.80
CA TYR A 820 3.72 19.55 1.84
C TYR A 820 2.65 20.08 0.87
N THR A 821 1.85 19.17 0.30
CA THR A 821 0.93 19.45 -0.79
C THR A 821 -0.35 20.11 -0.29
N ASN A 822 -1.09 19.49 0.63
CA ASN A 822 -2.25 20.10 1.29
C ASN A 822 -2.62 19.34 2.59
N PRO A 823 -2.28 19.88 3.78
CA PRO A 823 -2.54 19.19 5.06
C PRO A 823 -4.04 18.97 5.35
N ARG A 824 -4.93 19.73 4.71
CA ARG A 824 -6.38 19.50 4.79
C ARG A 824 -6.76 18.11 4.29
N TRP A 825 -6.13 17.63 3.23
CA TRP A 825 -6.37 16.29 2.70
C TRP A 825 -5.88 15.21 3.68
N GLY A 826 -4.78 15.46 4.38
CA GLY A 826 -4.33 14.60 5.49
C GLY A 826 -5.37 14.50 6.60
N ALA A 827 -6.02 15.61 6.97
CA ALA A 827 -7.13 15.57 7.92
C ALA A 827 -8.25 14.63 7.46
N TRP A 828 -8.69 14.77 6.21
CA TRP A 828 -9.76 13.95 5.64
C TRP A 828 -9.39 12.48 5.41
N LEU A 829 -8.09 12.16 5.38
CA LEU A 829 -7.59 10.78 5.42
C LEU A 829 -7.65 10.19 6.83
N LEU A 830 -7.47 10.98 7.89
CA LEU A 830 -7.59 10.48 9.26
C LEU A 830 -9.04 10.35 9.72
N GLU A 831 -9.95 11.20 9.20
CA GLU A 831 -11.35 11.23 9.63
C GLU A 831 -12.09 9.89 9.52
N PRO A 832 -11.98 9.09 8.43
CA PRO A 832 -12.68 7.80 8.36
C PRO A 832 -12.32 6.86 9.51
N LEU A 833 -11.03 6.79 9.88
CA LEU A 833 -10.53 5.96 10.98
C LEU A 833 -11.07 6.45 12.32
N ILE A 834 -11.01 7.76 12.54
CA ILE A 834 -11.49 8.40 13.77
C ILE A 834 -13.01 8.26 13.90
N GLU A 835 -13.78 8.49 12.83
CA GLU A 835 -15.25 8.37 12.81
C GLU A 835 -15.67 6.92 13.11
N HIS A 836 -15.03 5.93 12.47
CA HIS A 836 -15.32 4.53 12.72
C HIS A 836 -14.99 4.13 14.16
N MET A 837 -13.79 4.43 14.66
CA MET A 837 -13.40 4.06 16.03
C MET A 837 -14.22 4.79 17.11
N ASN A 838 -14.63 6.04 16.88
CA ASN A 838 -15.53 6.77 17.78
C ASN A 838 -16.94 6.19 17.84
N SER A 839 -17.37 5.45 16.80
CA SER A 839 -18.68 4.78 16.82
C SER A 839 -18.77 3.66 17.87
N GLY A 840 -17.63 3.22 18.42
CA GLY A 840 -17.57 2.12 19.39
C GLY A 840 -17.69 0.73 18.76
N GLN A 841 -17.61 0.63 17.43
CA GLN A 841 -17.67 -0.64 16.71
C GLN A 841 -16.37 -1.45 16.79
N TYR A 842 -15.24 -0.83 17.13
CA TYR A 842 -13.97 -1.52 17.30
C TYR A 842 -13.73 -1.89 18.78
N PRO A 843 -13.52 -3.18 19.11
CA PRO A 843 -13.47 -3.62 20.51
C PRO A 843 -12.10 -3.46 21.17
N ASN A 844 -11.02 -3.26 20.40
CA ASN A 844 -9.66 -3.19 20.93
C ASN A 844 -9.35 -1.81 21.53
N THR A 845 -8.33 -1.76 22.39
CA THR A 845 -7.90 -0.53 23.06
C THR A 845 -6.82 0.24 22.29
N TYR A 846 -6.20 -0.37 21.28
CA TYR A 846 -5.23 0.27 20.38
C TYR A 846 -5.92 0.87 19.14
N SER A 847 -5.15 1.53 18.27
CA SER A 847 -5.65 2.03 16.98
C SER A 847 -5.83 0.87 16.01
N MET A 848 -6.94 0.86 15.28
CA MET A 848 -7.20 -0.10 14.22
C MET A 848 -6.16 0.05 13.10
N HIS A 849 -5.74 -1.07 12.52
CA HIS A 849 -4.82 -1.14 11.37
C HIS A 849 -5.44 -0.56 10.09
N ASP A 850 -6.60 -1.05 9.69
CA ASP A 850 -7.29 -0.68 8.45
C ASP A 850 -8.81 -0.69 8.63
N LEU A 851 -9.56 -0.04 7.74
CA LEU A 851 -11.03 -0.01 7.78
C LEU A 851 -11.70 -1.11 6.95
N GLY A 852 -10.95 -2.05 6.39
CA GLY A 852 -11.54 -3.16 5.66
C GLY A 852 -10.54 -3.90 4.79
N ALA A 853 -10.69 -5.23 4.78
CA ALA A 853 -9.76 -6.15 4.12
C ALA A 853 -9.54 -5.85 2.63
N HIS A 854 -10.55 -5.31 1.92
CA HIS A 854 -10.47 -5.06 0.49
C HIS A 854 -11.16 -3.75 0.09
N PHE A 855 -10.43 -2.83 -0.54
CA PHE A 855 -11.03 -1.63 -1.16
C PHE A 855 -12.04 -2.05 -2.23
N PRO A 856 -13.23 -1.41 -2.33
CA PRO A 856 -13.68 -0.20 -1.63
C PRO A 856 -14.62 -0.48 -0.43
N ASN A 857 -14.42 -1.60 0.27
CA ASN A 857 -15.32 -2.06 1.33
C ASN A 857 -14.75 -1.70 2.71
N LEU A 858 -15.13 -0.53 3.23
CA LEU A 858 -14.65 -0.01 4.51
C LEU A 858 -15.62 -0.38 5.65
N THR A 859 -15.73 -1.67 5.94
CA THR A 859 -16.68 -2.23 6.91
C THR A 859 -16.17 -2.26 8.36
N GLY A 860 -14.89 -1.99 8.57
CA GLY A 860 -14.19 -2.08 9.85
C GLY A 860 -14.05 -3.52 10.38
N HIS A 861 -13.51 -3.62 11.59
CA HIS A 861 -13.20 -4.88 12.28
C HIS A 861 -13.98 -4.99 13.58
N ALA A 862 -15.30 -5.19 13.48
CA ALA A 862 -16.17 -5.27 14.65
C ALA A 862 -15.89 -6.48 15.56
N ASP A 863 -15.18 -7.48 15.03
CA ASP A 863 -14.67 -8.64 15.76
C ASP A 863 -13.32 -8.39 16.45
N GLY A 864 -12.66 -7.26 16.15
CA GLY A 864 -11.34 -6.91 16.66
C GLY A 864 -10.18 -7.70 16.03
N ASN A 865 -10.39 -8.36 14.89
CA ASN A 865 -9.38 -9.17 14.21
C ASN A 865 -8.74 -8.44 13.02
N ASP A 866 -8.43 -7.16 13.19
CA ASP A 866 -7.54 -6.46 12.27
C ASP A 866 -6.11 -6.97 12.38
N GLU A 867 -5.25 -6.54 11.46
CA GLU A 867 -3.84 -6.94 11.48
C GLU A 867 -3.13 -6.43 12.74
N TYR A 868 -2.39 -7.32 13.41
CA TYR A 868 -1.90 -7.06 14.75
C TYR A 868 -0.60 -6.23 14.75
N MET A 869 -0.75 -4.90 14.59
CA MET A 869 0.31 -3.89 14.62
C MET A 869 0.11 -2.79 15.71
N PRO A 870 -0.34 -3.12 16.92
CA PRO A 870 -0.94 -2.12 17.81
C PRO A 870 0.00 -1.00 18.29
N VAL A 871 1.32 -1.25 18.43
CA VAL A 871 2.29 -0.19 18.78
C VAL A 871 2.57 0.72 17.58
N GLU A 872 2.62 0.16 16.37
CA GLU A 872 2.82 0.89 15.12
C GLU A 872 1.67 1.89 14.95
N GLU A 873 0.43 1.39 14.94
CA GLU A 873 -0.74 2.20 14.62
C GLU A 873 -1.04 3.27 15.65
N CYS A 874 -0.85 2.96 16.94
CA CYS A 874 -1.01 3.98 17.98
C CYS A 874 0.05 5.08 17.84
N GLY A 875 1.29 4.71 17.52
CA GLY A 875 2.38 5.66 17.32
C GLY A 875 2.11 6.57 16.12
N ASP A 876 1.74 5.95 15.00
CA ASP A 876 1.48 6.62 13.73
C ASP A 876 0.32 7.60 13.82
N MET A 877 -0.80 7.19 14.41
CA MET A 877 -1.94 8.08 14.64
C MET A 877 -1.55 9.30 15.47
N LEU A 878 -0.84 9.13 16.59
CA LEU A 878 -0.46 10.25 17.47
C LEU A 878 0.54 11.20 16.80
N ILE A 879 1.49 10.67 16.03
CA ILE A 879 2.46 11.47 15.28
C ILE A 879 1.75 12.27 14.17
N MET A 880 0.95 11.60 13.34
CA MET A 880 0.18 12.26 12.27
C MET A 880 -0.77 13.32 12.86
N GLY A 881 -1.48 12.98 13.94
CA GLY A 881 -2.40 13.89 14.60
C GLY A 881 -1.73 15.15 15.14
N LEU A 882 -0.55 15.02 15.79
CA LEU A 882 0.18 16.20 16.24
C LEU A 882 0.75 17.01 15.08
N SER A 883 1.27 16.37 14.04
CA SER A 883 1.78 17.08 12.86
C SER A 883 0.68 17.88 12.16
N LEU A 884 -0.56 17.36 12.12
CA LEU A 884 -1.73 18.07 11.60
C LEU A 884 -2.05 19.30 12.45
N VAL A 885 -2.05 19.16 13.78
CA VAL A 885 -2.22 20.29 14.70
C VAL A 885 -1.12 21.34 14.49
N ASN A 886 0.13 20.92 14.32
CA ASN A 886 1.24 21.85 14.05
C ASN A 886 1.03 22.61 12.73
N SER A 887 0.54 21.94 11.70
CA SER A 887 0.27 22.55 10.40
C SER A 887 -0.80 23.66 10.45
N LEU A 888 -1.71 23.60 11.43
CA LEU A 888 -2.74 24.62 11.65
C LEU A 888 -2.18 25.86 12.33
N THR A 889 -1.10 25.75 13.10
CA THR A 889 -0.61 26.81 13.99
C THR A 889 0.63 27.49 13.43
N TYR A 890 0.44 28.50 12.58
CA TYR A 890 1.53 29.31 12.02
C TYR A 890 1.21 30.82 12.04
N GLY A 891 2.26 31.65 12.11
CA GLY A 891 2.15 33.11 12.21
C GLY A 891 2.06 33.86 10.87
N ALA A 892 2.67 33.32 9.82
CA ALA A 892 2.70 33.89 8.48
C ALA A 892 2.76 32.76 7.45
N GLY A 893 2.26 33.01 6.22
CA GLY A 893 2.16 31.96 5.19
C GLY A 893 3.49 31.33 4.80
N GLU A 894 4.58 32.09 4.82
CA GLU A 894 5.95 31.59 4.58
C GLU A 894 6.41 30.53 5.62
N LYS A 895 5.82 30.54 6.82
CA LYS A 895 6.08 29.59 7.91
C LYS A 895 5.04 28.47 7.97
N SER A 896 4.11 28.42 7.02
CA SER A 896 3.11 27.36 6.95
C SER A 896 3.76 26.05 6.51
N GLN A 897 3.11 24.94 6.87
CA GLN A 897 3.55 23.60 6.46
C GLN A 897 3.40 23.38 4.94
N SER A 898 2.43 24.07 4.31
CA SER A 898 2.15 23.99 2.88
C SER A 898 1.81 25.37 2.34
N LEU A 899 2.63 25.87 1.40
CA LEU A 899 2.40 27.16 0.74
C LEU A 899 1.06 27.20 0.00
N TRP A 900 0.68 26.10 -0.63
CA TRP A 900 -0.56 25.96 -1.40
C TRP A 900 -1.80 26.18 -0.53
N SER A 901 -1.74 25.69 0.70
CA SER A 901 -2.82 25.82 1.67
C SER A 901 -2.99 27.24 2.23
N THR A 902 -2.11 28.17 1.89
CA THR A 902 -2.19 29.59 2.29
C THR A 902 -2.85 30.49 1.25
N MET A 903 -3.20 29.94 0.10
CA MET A 903 -3.88 30.64 -0.99
C MET A 903 -5.39 30.73 -0.73
N GLY A 904 -6.07 31.63 -1.44
CA GLY A 904 -7.52 31.83 -1.33
C GLY A 904 -7.95 32.74 -0.17
N SER A 905 -9.25 32.72 0.13
CA SER A 905 -9.83 33.59 1.16
C SER A 905 -9.45 33.14 2.57
N PRO A 906 -9.05 34.05 3.48
CA PRO A 906 -8.79 33.71 4.87
C PRO A 906 -10.07 33.48 5.69
N HIS A 907 -11.25 33.67 5.08
CA HIS A 907 -12.53 33.55 5.76
C HIS A 907 -12.71 32.15 6.38
N TYR A 908 -13.19 32.14 7.61
CA TYR A 908 -13.37 30.95 8.42
C TYR A 908 -14.73 31.03 9.10
N ASP A 909 -15.49 29.96 8.96
CA ASP A 909 -16.74 29.80 9.69
C ASP A 909 -16.43 29.17 11.06
N GLU A 910 -16.48 29.99 12.11
CA GLU A 910 -16.25 29.51 13.48
C GLU A 910 -17.39 28.59 13.97
N ASP A 911 -18.59 28.74 13.40
CA ASP A 911 -19.80 28.03 13.80
C ASP A 911 -19.92 26.66 13.12
N ALA A 912 -19.26 26.43 11.98
CA ALA A 912 -19.28 25.18 11.22
C ALA A 912 -18.94 23.95 12.09
N GLU A 913 -19.83 22.95 12.16
CA GLU A 913 -19.66 21.78 13.03
C GLU A 913 -18.37 20.99 12.74
N ASN A 914 -18.03 20.81 11.46
CA ASN A 914 -16.76 20.24 11.03
C ASN A 914 -15.69 21.35 10.91
N PRO A 915 -14.59 21.31 11.71
CA PRO A 915 -13.52 22.30 11.63
C PRO A 915 -12.75 22.29 10.30
N PHE A 916 -12.94 21.27 9.48
CA PHE A 916 -12.28 21.04 8.20
C PHE A 916 -13.26 21.02 7.01
N ALA A 917 -14.46 21.58 7.18
CA ALA A 917 -15.35 21.85 6.06
C ALA A 917 -14.64 22.65 4.96
N LEU A 918 -14.94 22.32 3.71
CA LEU A 918 -14.38 22.94 2.53
C LEU A 918 -15.21 24.17 2.15
N LEU A 919 -14.59 25.34 2.26
CA LEU A 919 -15.09 26.58 1.71
C LEU A 919 -14.22 26.99 0.52
N THR A 920 -14.84 27.46 -0.55
CA THR A 920 -14.16 27.90 -1.76
C THR A 920 -14.53 29.33 -2.13
N SER A 921 -13.63 30.00 -2.85
CA SER A 921 -13.80 31.37 -3.31
C SER A 921 -13.10 31.56 -4.66
N GLU A 922 -13.38 32.67 -5.35
CA GLU A 922 -12.57 33.10 -6.49
C GLU A 922 -11.27 33.72 -6.00
N PHE A 923 -10.15 33.34 -6.61
CA PHE A 923 -8.83 33.91 -6.35
C PHE A 923 -8.06 34.06 -7.67
N GLU A 924 -7.57 35.28 -7.93
CA GLU A 924 -6.83 35.64 -9.16
C GLU A 924 -7.55 35.26 -10.47
N GLY A 925 -8.89 35.36 -10.50
CA GLY A 925 -9.71 35.08 -11.67
C GLY A 925 -10.00 33.60 -11.91
N ILE A 926 -9.56 32.71 -11.00
CA ILE A 926 -9.92 31.29 -11.00
C ILE A 926 -10.92 31.05 -9.87
N ASP A 927 -12.06 30.46 -10.20
CA ASP A 927 -13.11 30.12 -9.24
C ASP A 927 -12.76 28.86 -8.44
N ASN A 928 -13.52 28.59 -7.37
CA ASN A 928 -13.41 27.36 -6.59
C ASN A 928 -11.99 27.06 -6.06
N ILE A 929 -11.27 28.10 -5.66
CA ILE A 929 -10.01 28.00 -4.91
C ILE A 929 -10.34 27.84 -3.42
N ASP A 930 -9.71 26.85 -2.79
CA ASP A 930 -9.89 26.53 -1.39
C ASP A 930 -9.55 27.75 -0.50
N HIS A 931 -10.31 27.95 0.57
CA HIS A 931 -9.95 28.91 1.61
C HIS A 931 -8.64 28.51 2.32
N THR A 932 -8.03 29.44 3.03
CA THR A 932 -6.77 29.16 3.73
C THR A 932 -6.92 28.11 4.82
N TRP A 933 -5.89 27.28 4.98
CA TRP A 933 -5.74 26.30 6.05
C TRP A 933 -5.09 26.95 7.28
N GLY A 934 -5.66 26.77 8.47
CA GLY A 934 -5.01 27.19 9.71
C GLY A 934 -4.73 28.70 9.85
N GLY A 935 -3.62 29.02 10.51
CA GLY A 935 -3.21 30.35 10.95
C GLY A 935 -3.32 30.52 12.48
N MET A 936 -2.79 31.61 13.04
CA MET A 936 -2.68 31.86 14.50
C MET A 936 -3.91 31.46 15.34
N THR A 937 -4.86 32.37 15.55
CA THR A 937 -6.00 32.12 16.45
C THR A 937 -7.02 31.18 15.83
N LYS A 938 -7.26 31.29 14.52
CA LYS A 938 -8.15 30.42 13.74
C LYS A 938 -7.72 28.95 13.84
N GLY A 939 -6.47 28.66 13.48
CA GLY A 939 -5.93 27.31 13.48
C GLY A 939 -5.88 26.68 14.88
N ALA A 940 -5.57 27.47 15.92
CA ALA A 940 -5.66 26.99 17.30
C ALA A 940 -7.08 26.55 17.68
N LYS A 941 -8.11 27.33 17.31
CA LYS A 941 -9.51 26.95 17.51
C LYS A 941 -9.89 25.70 16.71
N GLN A 942 -9.47 25.61 15.44
CA GLN A 942 -9.71 24.43 14.60
C GLN A 942 -9.10 23.17 15.21
N ALA A 943 -7.85 23.24 15.67
CA ALA A 943 -7.17 22.13 16.33
C ALA A 943 -7.88 21.69 17.62
N GLN A 944 -8.27 22.64 18.48
CA GLN A 944 -9.02 22.32 19.71
C GLN A 944 -10.37 21.68 19.40
N LYS A 945 -11.10 22.21 18.41
CA LYS A 945 -12.40 21.67 18.00
C LYS A 945 -12.26 20.25 17.48
N TRP A 946 -11.28 19.99 16.63
CA TRP A 946 -10.99 18.66 16.10
C TRP A 946 -10.62 17.66 17.20
N LEU A 947 -9.61 17.99 18.02
CA LEU A 947 -9.16 17.13 19.10
C LEU A 947 -10.25 16.86 20.15
N SER A 948 -11.13 17.84 20.43
CA SER A 948 -12.19 17.67 21.41
C SER A 948 -13.16 16.53 21.07
N LYS A 949 -13.40 16.27 19.77
CA LYS A 949 -14.29 15.20 19.30
C LYS A 949 -13.72 13.80 19.55
N SER A 950 -12.38 13.66 19.52
CA SER A 950 -11.69 12.37 19.54
C SER A 950 -10.67 12.23 20.68
N TYR A 951 -10.60 13.16 21.65
CA TYR A 951 -9.65 13.15 22.77
C TYR A 951 -9.59 11.84 23.54
N LYS A 952 -10.74 11.17 23.69
CA LYS A 952 -10.81 9.86 24.33
C LYS A 952 -9.98 8.80 23.59
N LEU A 953 -10.01 8.79 22.26
CA LEU A 953 -9.23 7.85 21.44
C LEU A 953 -7.73 8.14 21.56
N TRP A 954 -7.31 9.40 21.40
CA TRP A 954 -5.91 9.82 21.56
C TRP A 954 -5.33 9.37 22.90
N ARG A 955 -6.09 9.57 23.99
CA ARG A 955 -5.73 9.12 25.34
C ARG A 955 -5.70 7.59 25.48
N GLN A 956 -6.64 6.89 24.85
CA GLN A 956 -6.73 5.43 24.87
C GLN A 956 -5.52 4.79 24.19
N TRP A 957 -5.18 5.22 22.96
CA TRP A 957 -4.03 4.75 22.20
C TRP A 957 -2.72 5.04 22.94
N SER A 958 -2.61 6.23 23.54
CA SER A 958 -1.46 6.59 24.37
C SER A 958 -1.34 5.70 25.61
N GLY A 959 -2.46 5.31 26.23
CA GLY A 959 -2.48 4.36 27.33
C GLY A 959 -1.91 2.99 26.92
N TYR A 960 -2.25 2.52 25.73
CA TYR A 960 -1.68 1.29 25.16
C TYR A 960 -0.15 1.43 24.94
N LEU A 961 0.29 2.54 24.33
CA LEU A 961 1.73 2.79 24.13
C LEU A 961 2.51 2.81 25.45
N VAL A 962 1.97 3.46 26.49
CA VAL A 962 2.61 3.47 27.81
C VAL A 962 2.84 2.05 28.35
N GLU A 963 1.95 1.10 28.06
CA GLU A 963 2.10 -0.27 28.53
C GLU A 963 3.06 -1.10 27.65
N PHE A 964 3.06 -0.87 26.33
CA PHE A 964 3.66 -1.80 25.37
C PHE A 964 4.78 -1.24 24.48
N SER A 965 5.07 0.07 24.49
CA SER A 965 6.03 0.65 23.54
C SER A 965 7.49 0.52 23.94
N LEU A 966 7.83 0.54 25.23
CA LEU A 966 9.24 0.50 25.66
C LEU A 966 9.88 -0.86 25.35
N GLU A 967 9.14 -1.94 25.56
CA GLU A 967 9.58 -3.30 25.24
C GLU A 967 8.49 -3.97 24.38
N PRO A 968 8.41 -3.64 23.08
CA PRO A 968 7.38 -4.18 22.21
C PRO A 968 7.41 -5.70 22.23
N HIS A 969 6.28 -6.31 22.56
CA HIS A 969 6.11 -7.75 22.45
C HIS A 969 6.17 -8.20 20.99
N ASN A 970 6.18 -9.51 20.76
CA ASN A 970 6.16 -10.07 19.40
C ASN A 970 4.88 -9.64 18.67
N GLN A 971 5.01 -8.66 17.79
CA GLN A 971 3.97 -8.09 16.92
C GLN A 971 4.57 -7.75 15.55
N LEU A 972 3.71 -7.39 14.59
CA LEU A 972 4.14 -6.82 13.32
C LEU A 972 4.41 -5.31 13.49
N SER A 973 5.26 -4.78 12.63
CA SER A 973 5.38 -3.34 12.32
C SER A 973 5.09 -3.18 10.83
N THR A 974 5.09 -1.94 10.32
CA THR A 974 4.93 -1.67 8.87
C THR A 974 5.90 -2.45 7.97
N ASP A 975 7.06 -2.86 8.52
CA ASP A 975 7.99 -3.80 7.86
C ASP A 975 7.52 -5.26 7.97
N ASP A 976 6.24 -5.51 7.73
CA ASP A 976 5.53 -6.78 7.96
C ASP A 976 6.07 -7.93 7.09
N PHE A 977 6.49 -7.63 5.86
CA PHE A 977 7.18 -8.51 4.93
C PHE A 977 8.51 -9.03 5.48
N ALA A 978 9.10 -8.35 6.47
CA ALA A 978 10.29 -8.80 7.18
C ALA A 978 9.97 -9.63 8.44
N GLY A 979 8.68 -9.80 8.76
CA GLY A 979 8.13 -10.68 9.78
C GLY A 979 8.06 -10.09 11.19
N TRP A 980 7.41 -10.85 12.07
CA TRP A 980 7.19 -10.50 13.47
C TRP A 980 8.51 -10.37 14.23
N LEU A 981 8.62 -9.33 15.06
CA LEU A 981 9.83 -9.07 15.82
C LEU A 981 9.51 -8.47 17.20
N ALA A 982 9.96 -9.14 18.25
CA ALA A 982 9.93 -8.61 19.61
C ALA A 982 11.12 -7.67 19.86
N LEU A 983 10.96 -6.73 20.80
CA LEU A 983 11.99 -5.78 21.22
C LEU A 983 12.57 -4.97 20.06
N HIS A 984 11.74 -4.71 19.04
CA HIS A 984 12.11 -4.00 17.82
C HIS A 984 12.43 -2.53 18.14
N SER A 985 13.68 -2.11 17.91
CA SER A 985 14.17 -0.80 18.35
C SER A 985 13.46 0.36 17.66
N ASN A 986 13.21 0.27 16.35
CA ASN A 986 12.55 1.35 15.61
C ASN A 986 11.08 1.48 16.04
N LEU A 987 10.35 0.36 16.13
CA LEU A 987 8.96 0.32 16.61
C LEU A 987 8.83 0.88 18.05
N ALA A 988 9.76 0.52 18.94
CA ALA A 988 9.79 1.07 20.28
C ALA A 988 9.98 2.60 20.27
N LEU A 989 10.89 3.10 19.43
CA LEU A 989 11.13 4.53 19.29
C LEU A 989 9.90 5.26 18.76
N LYS A 990 9.24 4.72 17.74
CA LYS A 990 7.99 5.24 17.16
C LYS A 990 6.91 5.41 18.23
N GLY A 991 6.65 4.37 19.02
CA GLY A 991 5.70 4.45 20.13
C GLY A 991 6.11 5.46 21.21
N ILE A 992 7.39 5.60 21.53
CA ILE A 992 7.91 6.60 22.49
C ILE A 992 7.70 8.02 21.97
N VAL A 993 7.95 8.27 20.68
CA VAL A 993 7.64 9.56 20.03
C VAL A 993 6.13 9.82 20.04
N GLY A 994 5.30 8.80 19.82
CA GLY A 994 3.84 8.89 19.96
C GLY A 994 3.39 9.33 21.37
N ILE A 995 3.98 8.78 22.44
CA ILE A 995 3.71 9.21 23.83
C ILE A 995 4.11 10.68 24.02
N LYS A 996 5.27 11.10 23.50
CA LYS A 996 5.67 12.51 23.53
C LYS A 996 4.69 13.38 22.75
N ALA A 997 4.20 12.91 21.61
CA ALA A 997 3.20 13.61 20.81
C ALA A 997 1.88 13.83 21.58
N MET A 998 1.42 12.82 22.32
CA MET A 998 0.26 12.96 23.21
C MET A 998 0.42 14.09 24.23
N SER A 999 1.62 14.29 24.78
CA SER A 999 1.86 15.40 25.72
C SER A 999 1.59 16.77 25.08
N GLU A 1000 1.90 16.95 23.80
CA GLU A 1000 1.68 18.21 23.08
C GLU A 1000 0.24 18.35 22.57
N LEU A 1001 -0.42 17.24 22.23
CA LEU A 1001 -1.87 17.21 21.98
C LEU A 1001 -2.64 17.63 23.24
N ALA A 1002 -2.25 17.12 24.42
CA ALA A 1002 -2.81 17.53 25.71
C ALA A 1002 -2.56 19.01 26.02
N ALA A 1003 -1.38 19.53 25.69
CA ALA A 1003 -1.04 20.95 25.87
C ALA A 1003 -1.93 21.86 25.01
N THR A 1004 -2.25 21.43 23.78
CA THR A 1004 -3.16 22.14 22.87
C THR A 1004 -4.57 22.26 23.46
N MET A 1005 -5.01 21.26 24.24
CA MET A 1005 -6.29 21.21 24.94
C MET A 1005 -6.28 21.86 26.33
N GLY A 1006 -5.11 22.23 26.86
CA GLY A 1006 -4.97 22.76 28.23
C GLY A 1006 -5.12 21.72 29.33
N TYR A 1007 -4.87 20.43 29.05
CA TYR A 1007 -4.96 19.35 30.03
C TYR A 1007 -3.61 19.10 30.72
N ASP A 1008 -3.25 20.00 31.64
CA ASP A 1008 -1.94 20.05 32.30
C ASP A 1008 -1.50 18.76 33.01
N ASP A 1009 -2.43 17.93 33.50
CA ASP A 1009 -2.10 16.67 34.18
C ASP A 1009 -1.69 15.58 33.18
N ASP A 1010 -2.38 15.49 32.04
CA ASP A 1010 -2.01 14.58 30.94
C ASP A 1010 -0.66 15.02 30.33
N VAL A 1011 -0.43 16.33 30.16
CA VAL A 1011 0.87 16.88 29.72
C VAL A 1011 2.00 16.35 30.61
N LYS A 1012 1.91 16.56 31.93
CA LYS A 1012 2.96 16.14 32.87
C LYS A 1012 3.17 14.64 32.86
N TYR A 1013 2.08 13.87 32.79
CA TYR A 1013 2.14 12.41 32.82
C TYR A 1013 2.86 11.85 31.59
N TYR A 1014 2.37 12.17 30.39
CA TYR A 1014 2.92 11.62 29.15
C TYR A 1014 4.34 12.14 28.88
N GLN A 1015 4.63 13.41 29.21
CA GLN A 1015 5.98 13.94 29.11
C GLN A 1015 6.97 13.19 30.03
N ASN A 1016 6.59 12.94 31.28
CA ASN A 1016 7.45 12.19 32.20
C ASN A 1016 7.67 10.74 31.72
N VAL A 1017 6.64 10.07 31.20
CA VAL A 1017 6.79 8.71 30.66
C VAL A 1017 7.70 8.70 29.44
N SER A 1018 7.49 9.60 28.48
CA SER A 1018 8.32 9.68 27.27
C SER A 1018 9.79 9.96 27.61
N ASP A 1019 10.05 10.90 28.54
CA ASP A 1019 11.40 11.28 28.96
C ASP A 1019 12.14 10.10 29.62
N VAL A 1020 11.46 9.32 30.45
CA VAL A 1020 12.04 8.10 31.05
C VAL A 1020 12.26 7.02 29.99
N TYR A 1021 11.34 6.87 29.03
CA TYR A 1021 11.42 5.81 28.03
C TYR A 1021 12.52 6.08 27.02
N ILE A 1022 12.75 7.33 26.59
CA ILE A 1022 13.83 7.63 25.65
C ILE A 1022 15.22 7.41 26.27
N GLU A 1023 15.39 7.65 27.58
CA GLU A 1023 16.64 7.33 28.28
C GLU A 1023 16.91 5.82 28.30
N LYS A 1024 15.89 5.01 28.60
CA LYS A 1024 16.01 3.54 28.58
C LYS A 1024 16.19 2.99 27.18
N TRP A 1025 15.48 3.54 26.19
CA TRP A 1025 15.62 3.15 24.80
C TRP A 1025 17.06 3.34 24.33
N GLN A 1026 17.74 4.43 24.71
CA GLN A 1026 19.15 4.62 24.39
C GLN A 1026 20.05 3.54 25.00
N GLU A 1027 19.78 3.11 26.24
CA GLU A 1027 20.51 2.01 26.88
C GLU A 1027 20.27 0.67 26.16
N TYR A 1028 19.04 0.40 25.73
CA TYR A 1028 18.65 -0.89 25.17
C TYR A 1028 18.88 -1.01 23.67
N ALA A 1029 18.69 0.06 22.90
CA ALA A 1029 18.72 0.05 21.45
C ALA A 1029 20.13 0.25 20.90
N ILE A 1030 20.95 1.10 21.53
CA ILE A 1030 22.28 1.43 20.99
C ILE A 1030 23.25 0.25 21.18
N SER A 1031 24.07 0.01 20.16
CA SER A 1031 25.10 -1.02 20.15
C SER A 1031 26.10 -0.79 21.29
N ARG A 1032 26.72 -1.87 21.79
CA ARG A 1032 27.66 -1.78 22.93
C ARG A 1032 28.90 -0.92 22.66
N ASP A 1033 29.27 -0.78 21.39
CA ASP A 1033 30.37 0.08 20.94
C ASP A 1033 29.92 1.51 20.63
N GLY A 1034 28.62 1.82 20.76
CA GLY A 1034 28.06 3.16 20.58
C GLY A 1034 28.00 3.63 19.13
N THR A 1035 28.03 2.72 18.15
CA THR A 1035 28.17 3.06 16.72
C THR A 1035 26.84 3.11 15.95
N HIS A 1036 25.81 2.37 16.38
CA HIS A 1036 24.52 2.30 15.68
C HIS A 1036 23.40 1.81 16.60
N ALA A 1037 22.17 1.82 16.09
CA ALA A 1037 21.03 1.21 16.78
C ALA A 1037 20.87 -0.23 16.29
N LYS A 1038 20.68 -1.16 17.23
CA LYS A 1038 20.40 -2.56 16.94
C LYS A 1038 19.00 -2.70 16.37
N LEU A 1039 18.77 -3.73 15.55
CA LEU A 1039 17.42 -4.07 15.08
C LEU A 1039 16.52 -4.45 16.26
N ALA A 1040 16.98 -5.36 17.12
CA ALA A 1040 16.29 -5.73 18.35
C ALA A 1040 17.22 -5.59 19.57
N TYR A 1041 16.67 -5.27 20.73
CA TYR A 1041 17.46 -5.00 21.94
C TYR A 1041 18.39 -6.15 22.34
N ASP A 1042 17.96 -7.39 22.17
CA ASP A 1042 18.71 -8.59 22.51
C ASP A 1042 19.58 -9.13 21.36
N TRP A 1043 19.47 -8.54 20.16
CA TRP A 1043 20.27 -8.93 19.00
C TRP A 1043 21.51 -8.04 18.82
N TYR A 1044 22.53 -8.30 19.64
CA TYR A 1044 23.71 -7.44 19.81
C TYR A 1044 24.56 -7.13 18.56
N GLY A 1045 24.47 -7.92 17.49
CA GLY A 1045 25.23 -7.71 16.24
C GLY A 1045 24.37 -7.25 15.06
N SER A 1046 23.10 -6.96 15.32
CA SER A 1046 22.16 -6.44 14.32
C SER A 1046 22.23 -4.93 14.23
N TRP A 1047 21.67 -4.38 13.16
CA TRP A 1047 21.45 -2.96 12.97
C TRP A 1047 20.15 -2.73 12.21
N THR A 1048 19.57 -1.55 12.29
CA THR A 1048 18.38 -1.16 11.55
C THR A 1048 18.45 0.31 11.15
N THR A 1049 17.84 0.65 10.02
CA THR A 1049 17.52 2.04 9.68
C THR A 1049 16.43 2.52 10.64
N ILE A 1050 16.70 3.62 11.34
CA ILE A 1050 15.78 4.23 12.31
C ILE A 1050 15.08 5.42 11.64
N TYR A 1051 14.11 5.14 10.76
CA TYR A 1051 13.33 6.17 10.08
C TYR A 1051 12.46 6.98 11.06
N SER A 1052 12.10 6.42 12.23
CA SER A 1052 11.31 7.13 13.27
C SER A 1052 12.00 8.38 13.85
N LEU A 1053 13.29 8.58 13.61
CA LEU A 1053 13.98 9.84 13.92
C LEU A 1053 13.42 11.04 13.14
N TYR A 1054 12.84 10.79 11.96
CA TYR A 1054 12.14 11.77 11.15
C TYR A 1054 10.98 12.40 11.93
N ALA A 1055 10.14 11.57 12.57
CA ALA A 1055 8.97 12.04 13.32
C ALA A 1055 9.34 12.97 14.49
N ASP A 1056 10.41 12.68 15.25
CA ASP A 1056 10.89 13.56 16.31
C ASP A 1056 11.26 14.96 15.79
N SER A 1057 11.94 15.02 14.65
CA SER A 1057 12.34 16.27 14.00
C SER A 1057 11.14 17.01 13.39
N LEU A 1058 10.26 16.29 12.69
CA LEU A 1058 9.02 16.84 12.10
C LEU A 1058 8.10 17.47 13.15
N LEU A 1059 8.03 16.86 14.34
CA LEU A 1059 7.20 17.32 15.46
C LEU A 1059 7.88 18.41 16.31
N CYS A 1060 9.08 18.86 15.95
CA CYS A 1060 9.83 19.91 16.62
C CYS A 1060 10.30 19.56 18.04
N PHE A 1061 10.59 18.29 18.30
CA PHE A 1061 11.05 17.83 19.62
C PHE A 1061 12.55 18.01 19.87
N HIS A 1062 13.24 18.64 18.91
CA HIS A 1062 14.69 18.84 18.93
C HIS A 1062 15.07 20.33 18.88
N PRO A 1063 14.90 21.10 19.97
CA PRO A 1063 15.14 22.54 19.98
C PRO A 1063 16.62 22.96 19.92
N THR A 1064 17.60 22.16 20.33
CA THR A 1064 19.02 22.56 20.14
C THR A 1064 19.37 22.61 18.64
N ILE A 1065 18.65 21.82 17.85
CA ILE A 1065 18.58 21.89 16.40
C ILE A 1065 17.79 23.15 15.98
N THR A 1066 16.53 23.32 16.38
CA THR A 1066 15.67 24.36 15.79
C THR A 1066 15.85 25.80 16.32
N ASN A 1067 16.41 26.01 17.52
CA ASN A 1067 16.54 27.32 18.19
C ASN A 1067 17.90 28.03 17.99
N THR A 1068 18.76 27.60 17.07
CA THR A 1068 20.06 28.25 16.78
C THR A 1068 19.97 29.69 16.20
N SER A 1069 18.80 30.34 16.26
CA SER A 1069 18.61 31.75 15.87
C SER A 1069 18.17 32.68 17.00
N SER A 1070 18.27 32.28 18.28
CA SER A 1070 18.10 33.22 19.39
C SER A 1070 19.42 33.90 19.78
N GLU A 1071 20.07 34.59 18.83
CA GLU A 1071 20.70 35.85 19.22
C GLU A 1071 19.58 36.90 19.16
N ALA A 1072 19.36 37.57 20.28
CA ALA A 1072 18.40 38.64 20.41
C ALA A 1072 18.64 39.70 19.32
N VAL A 1073 17.75 39.77 18.34
CA VAL A 1073 17.54 41.01 17.59
C VAL A 1073 16.64 41.85 18.48
N GLU A 1074 17.27 42.68 19.30
CA GLU A 1074 16.63 43.89 19.79
C GLU A 1074 16.23 44.72 18.57
N ASP A 1075 14.93 44.95 18.41
CA ASP A 1075 14.36 45.85 17.41
C ASP A 1075 14.78 47.30 17.74
N GLU A 1076 15.99 47.69 17.32
CA GLU A 1076 16.40 49.09 17.20
C GLU A 1076 16.99 49.34 15.80
N ASP A 1077 16.14 49.77 14.87
CA ASP A 1077 16.34 51.02 14.11
C ASP A 1077 15.35 51.11 12.93
N THR A 1078 14.29 51.89 13.11
CA THR A 1078 13.61 52.58 12.00
C THR A 1078 13.67 54.08 12.23
N VAL A 1079 14.78 54.70 11.82
CA VAL A 1079 14.87 56.14 11.58
C VAL A 1079 15.09 56.37 10.09
N VAL A 1080 14.00 56.53 9.35
CA VAL A 1080 14.00 57.44 8.20
C VAL A 1080 12.75 58.30 8.26
N SER A 1081 13.02 59.59 8.34
CA SER A 1081 12.07 60.68 8.39
C SER A 1081 11.38 60.88 7.05
N HIS A 1082 10.06 61.01 7.06
CA HIS A 1082 9.36 61.89 6.13
C HIS A 1082 8.30 62.71 6.87
N HIS A 1083 8.56 64.02 6.94
CA HIS A 1083 7.59 65.06 7.23
C HIS A 1083 6.39 64.96 6.27
N ASN A 1084 5.16 64.79 6.78
CA ASN A 1084 4.16 65.85 6.95
C ASN A 1084 2.73 65.31 7.17
N GLN A 1085 2.01 66.01 8.06
CA GLN A 1085 0.55 66.14 8.18
C GLN A 1085 -0.29 65.07 8.92
N LYS A 1086 -0.43 65.34 10.23
CA LYS A 1086 -1.66 65.37 11.06
C LYS A 1086 -2.95 64.68 10.54
N GLY A 1087 -3.39 63.69 11.32
CA GLY A 1087 -4.79 63.27 11.45
C GLY A 1087 -4.87 62.01 12.31
N GLY A 1088 -5.42 62.11 13.53
CA GLY A 1088 -5.31 61.07 14.55
C GLY A 1088 -6.07 59.77 14.22
N SER A 1089 -5.46 58.64 14.55
CA SER A 1089 -6.12 57.34 14.71
C SER A 1089 -5.39 56.52 15.76
N GLN A 1090 -6.15 55.87 16.64
CA GLN A 1090 -5.67 54.94 17.66
C GLN A 1090 -4.68 53.93 17.07
N ALA A 1091 -3.54 53.74 17.74
CA ALA A 1091 -2.65 52.62 17.48
C ALA A 1091 -3.36 51.30 17.84
N PRO A 1092 -3.25 50.24 17.02
CA PRO A 1092 -3.69 48.91 17.40
C PRO A 1092 -2.96 48.46 18.67
N LEU A 1093 -3.70 47.92 19.63
CA LEU A 1093 -3.10 47.29 20.82
C LEU A 1093 -2.19 46.16 20.35
N GLN A 1094 -0.89 46.26 20.64
CA GLN A 1094 0.02 45.14 20.53
C GLN A 1094 -0.46 44.02 21.47
N PRO A 1095 -0.37 42.73 21.07
CA PRO A 1095 -0.73 41.63 21.95
C PRO A 1095 0.18 41.66 23.19
N ASP A 1096 -0.43 41.65 24.37
CA ASP A 1096 0.27 41.62 25.64
C ASP A 1096 1.04 40.29 25.79
N VAL A 1097 2.36 40.37 25.72
CA VAL A 1097 3.30 39.25 25.94
C VAL A 1097 3.15 38.62 27.34
N ARG A 1098 2.38 39.23 28.24
CA ARG A 1098 2.12 38.72 29.60
C ARG A 1098 0.92 37.76 29.69
N HIS A 1099 0.12 37.64 28.64
CA HIS A 1099 -1.00 36.72 28.57
C HIS A 1099 -0.85 35.81 27.34
N PRO A 1100 -0.28 34.60 27.50
CA PRO A 1100 -0.24 33.60 26.43
C PRO A 1100 -1.68 33.32 25.96
N LEU A 1101 -1.91 33.20 24.65
CA LEU A 1101 -3.22 32.78 24.14
C LEU A 1101 -3.61 31.46 24.83
N PRO A 1102 -4.89 31.22 25.17
CA PRO A 1102 -5.30 29.95 25.78
C PRO A 1102 -4.83 28.77 24.90
N GLY A 1103 -3.96 27.91 25.44
CA GLY A 1103 -3.38 26.77 24.69
C GLY A 1103 -2.05 27.06 23.96
N THR A 1104 -1.39 28.21 24.14
CA THR A 1104 -0.01 28.38 23.64
C THR A 1104 0.94 27.46 24.38
N ARG A 1105 1.51 26.51 23.63
CA ARG A 1105 2.49 25.53 24.11
C ARG A 1105 3.69 26.24 24.73
N LYS A 1106 4.20 25.69 25.83
CA LYS A 1106 5.50 26.11 26.34
C LYS A 1106 6.56 25.70 25.31
N PRO A 1107 7.53 26.57 24.98
CA PRO A 1107 8.62 26.19 24.10
C PRO A 1107 9.35 24.97 24.66
N ILE A 1108 9.62 23.97 23.81
CA ILE A 1108 10.48 22.85 24.17
C ILE A 1108 11.91 23.39 24.32
N THR A 1109 12.54 23.13 25.46
CA THR A 1109 13.85 23.75 25.81
C THR A 1109 15.03 22.78 25.76
N LYS A 1110 14.77 21.48 25.57
CA LYS A 1110 15.77 20.42 25.50
C LYS A 1110 15.34 19.40 24.45
N ASP A 1111 16.31 18.84 23.74
CA ASP A 1111 16.08 17.73 22.81
C ASP A 1111 15.47 16.54 23.52
N PHE A 1112 14.41 16.01 22.91
CA PHE A 1112 13.79 14.77 23.34
C PHE A 1112 14.70 13.59 22.99
N ILE A 1113 14.98 13.38 21.70
CA ILE A 1113 16.02 12.45 21.26
C ILE A 1113 17.37 13.19 21.16
N PRO A 1114 18.43 12.76 21.88
CA PRO A 1114 19.71 13.47 21.82
C PRO A 1114 20.31 13.50 20.42
N HIS A 1115 20.87 14.65 20.05
CA HIS A 1115 21.51 14.86 18.73
C HIS A 1115 22.56 13.79 18.37
N SER A 1116 23.27 13.26 19.36
CA SER A 1116 24.26 12.21 19.14
C SER A 1116 23.68 10.94 18.51
N VAL A 1117 22.39 10.63 18.73
CA VAL A 1117 21.71 9.49 18.11
C VAL A 1117 21.62 9.65 16.59
N TYR A 1118 21.26 10.85 16.13
CA TYR A 1118 21.22 11.19 14.71
C TYR A 1118 22.60 11.09 14.06
N VAL A 1119 23.64 11.59 14.73
CA VAL A 1119 25.02 11.56 14.24
C VAL A 1119 25.54 10.12 14.10
N ILE A 1120 25.29 9.25 15.09
CA ILE A 1120 25.73 7.85 14.99
C ILE A 1120 24.99 7.09 13.88
N GLN A 1121 23.68 7.30 13.71
CA GLN A 1121 22.93 6.67 12.60
C GLN A 1121 23.41 7.17 11.25
N SER A 1122 23.60 8.48 11.07
CA SER A 1122 24.12 9.03 9.81
C SER A 1122 25.49 8.47 9.46
N LYS A 1123 26.40 8.35 10.44
CA LYS A 1123 27.71 7.70 10.23
C LYS A 1123 27.57 6.21 9.89
N TRP A 1124 26.61 5.51 10.50
CA TRP A 1124 26.34 4.10 10.22
C TRP A 1124 25.79 3.89 8.80
N TYR A 1125 24.80 4.67 8.38
CA TYR A 1125 24.20 4.58 7.05
C TYR A 1125 25.25 4.74 5.95
N ALA A 1126 26.17 5.69 6.11
CA ALA A 1126 27.31 5.86 5.19
C ALA A 1126 28.18 4.59 5.08
N ALA A 1127 28.32 3.83 6.17
CA ALA A 1127 29.18 2.64 6.24
C ALA A 1127 28.53 1.38 5.64
N VAL A 1128 27.20 1.30 5.63
CA VAL A 1128 26.43 0.12 5.16
C VAL A 1128 25.73 0.35 3.81
N MET A 1129 25.87 1.54 3.23
CA MET A 1129 25.29 1.94 1.95
C MET A 1129 25.66 0.97 0.81
N GLN A 1130 24.67 0.56 0.02
CA GLN A 1130 24.83 -0.36 -1.12
C GLN A 1130 24.57 0.35 -2.45
N LYS A 1131 24.81 -0.33 -3.58
CA LYS A 1131 24.77 0.25 -4.94
C LYS A 1131 23.53 1.14 -5.16
N TYR A 1132 22.35 0.65 -4.81
CA TYR A 1132 21.07 1.27 -5.10
C TYR A 1132 20.40 1.95 -3.90
N GLY A 1133 21.00 1.90 -2.72
CA GLY A 1133 20.43 2.55 -1.53
C GLY A 1133 20.94 2.00 -0.22
N LEU A 1134 20.31 2.44 0.86
CA LEU A 1134 20.53 2.02 2.23
C LEU A 1134 19.61 0.82 2.54
N PRO A 1135 20.13 -0.37 2.86
CA PRO A 1135 19.25 -1.49 3.25
C PRO A 1135 18.44 -1.17 4.51
N LEU A 1136 17.26 -1.76 4.61
CA LEU A 1136 16.34 -1.51 5.71
C LEU A 1136 16.96 -1.89 7.07
N ASP A 1137 17.55 -3.09 7.14
CA ASP A 1137 18.21 -3.58 8.35
C ASP A 1137 19.13 -4.78 8.04
N SER A 1138 19.76 -5.32 9.09
CA SER A 1138 20.71 -6.43 8.99
C SER A 1138 20.15 -7.81 8.56
N ARG A 1139 18.83 -7.99 8.42
CA ARG A 1139 18.20 -9.26 7.99
C ARG A 1139 18.40 -9.52 6.50
N HIS A 1140 18.35 -8.46 5.68
CA HIS A 1140 18.32 -8.53 4.23
C HIS A 1140 19.04 -7.36 3.56
N LEU A 1141 19.27 -7.46 2.25
CA LEU A 1141 19.86 -6.37 1.44
C LEU A 1141 18.82 -5.62 0.59
N TYR A 1142 17.53 -5.82 0.87
CA TYR A 1142 16.48 -4.99 0.32
C TYR A 1142 16.25 -3.74 1.17
N THR A 1143 15.48 -2.82 0.62
CA THR A 1143 15.16 -1.54 1.24
C THR A 1143 13.73 -1.13 0.92
N LYS A 1144 13.25 -0.10 1.64
CA LYS A 1144 12.04 0.66 1.34
C LYS A 1144 12.38 2.12 1.04
N SER A 1145 12.10 2.60 -0.17
CA SER A 1145 12.51 3.94 -0.60
C SER A 1145 11.87 5.05 0.23
N ASP A 1146 10.62 4.90 0.63
CA ASP A 1146 9.92 5.80 1.56
C ASP A 1146 10.69 5.93 2.88
N TRP A 1147 11.07 4.81 3.51
CA TRP A 1147 11.87 4.81 4.74
C TRP A 1147 13.29 5.32 4.57
N GLU A 1148 13.91 5.07 3.41
CA GLU A 1148 15.21 5.67 3.08
C GLU A 1148 15.14 7.20 3.04
N PHE A 1149 14.08 7.76 2.46
CA PHE A 1149 13.92 9.21 2.41
C PHE A 1149 13.59 9.81 3.77
N GLU A 1150 12.75 9.18 4.59
CA GLU A 1150 12.54 9.63 5.97
C GLU A 1150 13.83 9.60 6.78
N ALA A 1151 14.61 8.51 6.68
CA ALA A 1151 15.90 8.41 7.33
C ALA A 1151 16.90 9.44 6.79
N ALA A 1152 16.98 9.63 5.47
CA ALA A 1152 17.88 10.57 4.83
C ALA A 1152 17.60 12.03 5.23
N ALA A 1153 16.33 12.37 5.47
CA ALA A 1153 15.90 13.72 5.85
C ALA A 1153 16.63 14.23 7.09
N VAL A 1154 16.97 13.33 8.03
CA VAL A 1154 17.58 13.66 9.32
C VAL A 1154 19.04 13.22 9.42
N THR A 1155 19.73 13.09 8.28
CA THR A 1155 21.16 12.75 8.20
C THR A 1155 22.01 13.94 7.74
N SER A 1156 23.34 13.80 7.78
CA SER A 1156 24.24 14.81 7.20
C SER A 1156 23.92 15.06 5.73
N GLU A 1157 24.17 16.28 5.25
CA GLU A 1157 23.99 16.64 3.83
C GLU A 1157 24.69 15.65 2.89
N LYS A 1158 25.90 15.21 3.23
CA LYS A 1158 26.64 14.23 2.44
C LYS A 1158 25.93 12.88 2.36
N VAL A 1159 25.46 12.34 3.49
CA VAL A 1159 24.79 11.03 3.51
C VAL A 1159 23.43 11.10 2.82
N ARG A 1160 22.70 12.20 3.01
CA ARG A 1160 21.45 12.47 2.29
C ARG A 1160 21.66 12.51 0.78
N ALA A 1161 22.69 13.22 0.31
CA ALA A 1161 23.04 13.26 -1.11
C ALA A 1161 23.46 11.88 -1.64
N ASP A 1162 24.24 11.11 -0.88
CA ASP A 1162 24.64 9.75 -1.26
C ASP A 1162 23.43 8.80 -1.40
N ILE A 1163 22.41 8.91 -0.54
CA ILE A 1163 21.15 8.13 -0.66
C ILE A 1163 20.39 8.56 -1.92
N LEU A 1164 20.17 9.86 -2.10
CA LEU A 1164 19.49 10.42 -3.28
C LEU A 1164 20.10 9.92 -4.59
N ASP A 1165 21.42 10.00 -4.72
CA ASP A 1165 22.13 9.63 -5.94
C ASP A 1165 22.03 8.11 -6.22
N ARG A 1166 21.94 7.29 -5.18
CA ARG A 1166 21.79 5.83 -5.32
C ARG A 1166 20.39 5.41 -5.72
N VAL A 1167 19.36 6.07 -5.18
CA VAL A 1167 17.97 5.88 -5.63
C VAL A 1167 17.82 6.36 -7.07
N ALA A 1168 18.42 7.50 -7.44
CA ALA A 1168 18.43 7.99 -8.82
C ALA A 1168 19.15 7.02 -9.78
N THR A 1169 20.26 6.44 -9.33
CA THR A 1169 20.95 5.35 -10.05
C THR A 1169 20.04 4.15 -10.23
N TRP A 1170 19.31 3.75 -9.18
CA TRP A 1170 18.34 2.66 -9.26
C TRP A 1170 17.23 2.97 -10.26
N ILE A 1171 16.61 4.16 -10.26
CA ILE A 1171 15.56 4.54 -11.22
C ILE A 1171 16.06 4.44 -12.68
N ASN A 1172 17.32 4.81 -12.93
CA ASN A 1172 17.91 4.75 -14.27
C ASN A 1172 18.30 3.34 -14.72
N GLU A 1173 18.67 2.45 -13.79
CA GLU A 1173 19.21 1.13 -14.11
C GLU A 1173 18.25 -0.03 -13.83
N THR A 1174 17.22 0.18 -13.02
CA THR A 1174 16.36 -0.89 -12.51
C THR A 1174 15.70 -1.67 -13.63
N VAL A 1175 15.57 -2.98 -13.40
CA VAL A 1175 14.93 -3.94 -14.30
C VAL A 1175 13.44 -4.12 -14.03
N THR A 1176 12.89 -3.45 -13.03
CA THR A 1176 11.46 -3.53 -12.69
C THR A 1176 10.60 -2.87 -13.77
N ASP A 1177 9.58 -3.57 -14.26
CA ASP A 1177 8.63 -3.15 -15.30
C ASP A 1177 7.28 -2.69 -14.71
N ARG A 1178 7.28 -2.23 -13.46
CA ARG A 1178 6.11 -1.75 -12.73
C ARG A 1178 6.32 -0.31 -12.24
N ALA A 1179 5.22 0.38 -11.94
CA ALA A 1179 5.26 1.75 -11.39
C ALA A 1179 6.14 1.80 -10.13
N PHE A 1180 6.73 2.95 -9.84
CA PHE A 1180 7.81 3.14 -8.87
C PHE A 1180 7.57 2.31 -7.59
N THR A 1181 8.37 1.24 -7.43
CA THR A 1181 8.33 0.39 -6.25
C THR A 1181 8.96 1.06 -5.06
N ASP A 1182 8.31 0.92 -3.90
CA ASP A 1182 8.91 1.21 -2.61
C ASP A 1182 9.90 0.13 -2.18
N LEU A 1183 9.69 -1.15 -2.52
CA LEU A 1183 10.51 -2.28 -2.08
C LEU A 1183 11.40 -2.85 -3.21
N TYR A 1184 12.71 -2.73 -3.07
CA TYR A 1184 13.69 -3.25 -4.03
C TYR A 1184 14.98 -3.75 -3.38
N ASN A 1185 15.75 -4.55 -4.11
CA ASN A 1185 17.08 -4.99 -3.69
C ASN A 1185 18.11 -3.86 -3.87
N THR A 1186 18.93 -3.60 -2.86
CA THR A 1186 19.94 -2.52 -2.93
C THR A 1186 21.22 -2.91 -3.67
N GLU A 1187 21.33 -4.17 -4.08
CA GLU A 1187 22.43 -4.74 -4.86
C GLU A 1187 21.93 -5.43 -6.14
N GLY A 1188 22.86 -6.02 -6.91
CA GLY A 1188 22.53 -6.80 -8.10
C GLY A 1188 21.98 -5.94 -9.23
N ASP A 1189 20.81 -6.32 -9.74
CA ASP A 1189 20.05 -5.63 -10.79
C ASP A 1189 18.93 -4.71 -10.23
N GLY A 1190 18.80 -4.61 -8.90
CA GLY A 1190 17.79 -3.77 -8.29
C GLY A 1190 16.36 -4.33 -8.38
N GLY A 1191 16.20 -5.61 -8.73
CA GLY A 1191 14.88 -6.24 -8.85
C GLY A 1191 14.15 -6.43 -7.51
N PHE A 1192 12.99 -7.09 -7.56
CA PHE A 1192 12.13 -7.31 -6.39
C PHE A 1192 12.66 -8.41 -5.44
N PRO A 1193 12.59 -8.20 -4.11
CA PRO A 1193 12.92 -9.24 -3.13
C PRO A 1193 11.79 -10.25 -2.85
N ASN A 1194 10.58 -10.02 -3.39
CA ASN A 1194 9.29 -10.58 -2.95
C ASN A 1194 8.93 -10.19 -1.51
N PRO A 1195 7.69 -9.71 -1.24
CA PRO A 1195 6.55 -9.51 -2.16
C PRO A 1195 6.79 -8.40 -3.22
N PHE A 1196 5.89 -8.29 -4.20
CA PHE A 1196 5.96 -7.28 -5.26
C PHE A 1196 5.17 -6.03 -4.87
N PHE A 1197 5.84 -5.04 -4.29
CA PHE A 1197 5.21 -3.75 -4.02
C PHE A 1197 5.45 -2.80 -5.18
N PHE A 1198 4.42 -2.14 -5.68
CA PHE A 1198 4.51 -1.18 -6.79
C PHE A 1198 3.25 -0.32 -6.81
N ALA A 1199 3.34 0.87 -7.42
CA ALA A 1199 2.23 1.83 -7.46
C ALA A 1199 1.67 2.23 -6.07
N ARG A 1200 2.37 1.92 -4.96
CA ARG A 1200 1.91 2.17 -3.59
C ARG A 1200 1.96 3.67 -3.28
N PRO A 1201 1.02 4.21 -2.48
CA PRO A 1201 1.05 5.61 -2.07
C PRO A 1201 2.16 5.94 -1.07
N VAL A 1202 2.82 4.94 -0.48
CA VAL A 1202 3.90 5.12 0.49
C VAL A 1202 5.08 5.92 -0.05
N VAL A 1203 5.26 5.99 -1.38
CA VAL A 1203 6.23 6.87 -2.06
C VAL A 1203 6.02 8.37 -1.78
N GLY A 1204 4.92 8.74 -1.10
CA GLY A 1204 4.79 10.06 -0.47
C GLY A 1204 5.92 10.36 0.52
N GLY A 1205 6.61 9.34 1.04
CA GLY A 1205 7.81 9.47 1.88
C GLY A 1205 8.96 10.16 1.16
N HIS A 1206 8.99 10.13 -0.18
CA HIS A 1206 9.96 10.91 -0.97
C HIS A 1206 9.84 12.42 -0.74
N PHE A 1207 8.70 12.92 -0.23
CA PHE A 1207 8.51 14.34 0.14
C PHE A 1207 9.03 14.67 1.55
N ALA A 1208 9.68 13.73 2.24
CA ALA A 1208 10.15 13.91 3.61
C ALA A 1208 11.01 15.18 3.80
N PHE A 1209 11.90 15.50 2.85
CA PHE A 1209 12.77 16.68 2.95
C PHE A 1209 11.95 17.97 2.87
N LEU A 1210 11.05 18.03 1.88
CA LEU A 1210 10.18 19.18 1.65
C LEU A 1210 9.25 19.45 2.83
N ALA A 1211 8.66 18.39 3.40
CA ALA A 1211 7.84 18.49 4.60
C ALA A 1211 8.68 18.95 5.81
N LEU A 1212 9.89 18.41 5.99
CA LEU A 1212 10.75 18.78 7.11
C LEU A 1212 11.28 20.23 7.00
N GLU A 1213 11.62 20.70 5.80
CA GLU A 1213 12.07 22.07 5.59
C GLU A 1213 11.03 23.12 5.98
N ARG A 1214 9.74 22.82 5.79
CA ARG A 1214 8.64 23.69 6.20
C ARG A 1214 8.27 23.54 7.68
N ALA A 1215 8.59 22.39 8.28
CA ALA A 1215 8.29 22.12 9.68
C ALA A 1215 9.00 23.10 10.63
N CYS A 1216 8.42 23.26 11.82
CA CYS A 1216 8.92 24.14 12.88
C CYS A 1216 9.11 25.60 12.45
N GLY A 1217 8.29 26.09 11.51
CA GLY A 1217 8.39 27.44 10.98
C GLY A 1217 9.59 27.66 10.07
N GLY A 1218 9.99 26.64 9.32
CA GLY A 1218 11.08 26.74 8.33
C GLY A 1218 12.47 26.39 8.86
N THR A 1219 12.58 25.69 10.00
CA THR A 1219 13.87 25.52 10.68
C THR A 1219 14.27 24.09 11.00
N ALA A 1220 13.39 23.10 10.82
CA ALA A 1220 13.67 21.73 11.25
C ALA A 1220 14.87 21.09 10.52
N MET A 1221 15.11 21.48 9.26
CA MET A 1221 16.19 20.93 8.44
C MET A 1221 17.57 21.58 8.67
N LYS A 1222 17.62 22.84 9.15
CA LYS A 1222 18.85 23.65 9.26
C LYS A 1222 20.04 22.92 9.90
N PRO A 1223 19.86 22.12 10.96
CA PRO A 1223 20.99 21.58 11.70
C PRO A 1223 21.64 20.40 11.00
N PHE A 1224 20.89 19.68 10.18
CA PHE A 1224 21.39 18.61 9.33
C PHE A 1224 22.21 19.14 8.13
N LEU A 1225 22.02 20.42 7.77
CA LEU A 1225 22.87 21.16 6.83
C LEU A 1225 24.18 21.66 7.47
N ALA A 1226 24.18 21.88 8.79
CA ALA A 1226 25.32 22.43 9.51
C ALA A 1226 26.37 21.38 9.91
N TRP A 1227 26.12 20.08 9.67
CA TRP A 1227 27.05 18.98 9.95
C TRP A 1227 28.20 18.94 8.94
N ALA A 1228 29.15 19.87 9.09
CA ALA A 1228 30.45 19.79 8.44
C ALA A 1228 31.46 19.16 9.41
N GLU A 1229 31.69 17.85 9.29
CA GLU A 1229 32.91 17.18 9.77
C GLU A 1229 33.59 16.39 8.65
#